data_AF-A0A7W5FNU8-F1
#
_entry.id   AF-A0A7W5FNU8-F1
#
_cell.length_a   1.000
_cell.length_b   1.000
_cell.length_c   1.000
_cell.angle_alpha   90.00
_cell.angle_beta   90.00
_cell.angle_gamma   90.00
#
_symmetry.space_group_name_H-M   'P 1'
#
loop_
_entity.id
_entity.type
_entity.pdbx_description
1 polymer ?
#
loop_
_entity_poly.entity_id
_entity_poly.type
_entity_poly.pdbx_seq_one_letter_code
_entity_poly.pdbx_strand_id
1 'polypeptide(L)'
;MKRLKLMSKSAVLSIAAVMSAGAVWPALPVNVMATVSAQTTSEKATVEILLEAEQADQQQGVIVDTKHAGYTGEGFTDFNPNVPGGYLEWTFDMPEAGVYTLEFRYAHGGADKRPAQITVNGEVAQEELAFDPTGGFDKWLTTSAQVTLRKGQNTVRATAVGVSGGGNIDSLRIHNEPPTEAEQVELEVVKLSDLLSDLQLKQLRQLGLIVHVSPQESEPMTRIAFMSLINDTFGFVKEERFKGVGAETSIGEVSLQEWYAYVLEAAEQAGYITGMPDGAMAPEQLISRQEAAVILARLLELAPNPSASEAFGNLPEWSKGAIGAMAGKGYLSAAAGGFGASKPLTFGEARDILAKVSADYDTGADFVSVVAAQAISGNLLAVTLNGQLDAFDYKDLAISVPTGSWASLTPNFKQLRVSKAAQGVNRFGQTVLVLQSLDKWEPDASFQVKQAEQTFTGDLEAAIVQADNMVTWQMDHGGFSKAIDYSKPWDGKSKRSEWTNADGTELGMIDNDATVKELRFLAEVYKATGDETYKQAILKGLDFLFLLQTDTGGFTQVYPKRGNPGDPEQYSNYVTFNDNAMINVLELMDEAANRSYPFTDDLIGDELASKLKRSIQAGVDYILDAQIKVDGKLLAWCAQHDPVTFEPKGARTYEHPSLSGSESVSIVRFLMGRPAQTPAIKRAVQGALEWFDDVKLEGIRYVSGDPNGVYFIQDPKATTWYRFYEIGTNKPIFSGRDGVIKSTIQEIEKERRDGYSWGGSYAKQLLATASTTGYFPGKIYAEVVGASSKDRNGRTLLQGQLTQVASVTEQLGRMQNELTVAADGSGEYKTVQAAVDAVPAGNQRPVTIRVKNGVYKEVVRIPGDKPYITLEGEDSEKTVITFDNYSGRSNGAGGTFGTSGSATAFIAASDVSVRNITFENSTDESQVTESNKQAVAMNVSGERISFSNVRFLGNQDTLLTNGGTQYFEQCYIEGDVDFIFGGSRAVFNECTIHSLDRGSATNNGYITAASTMIDEPYGYLILNSKLTSDAAAGTVHLGRPWHPSGNPNAIASVVYMNTEMGAHIKTEPWTDMSGFSWKEARFAEYMNTGPGAAVNDSRPQLKDEEAAEWTIENVLKGWNPSAS
;
A
#
# COMPACT_ATOMS: atom_id res chain seq x y z
N MET A 1 -33.05 15.93 -35.11
CA MET A 1 -34.04 15.48 -36.11
C MET A 1 -33.49 14.25 -36.82
N LYS A 2 -34.24 13.14 -36.73
CA LYS A 2 -34.27 11.90 -37.55
C LYS A 2 -32.94 11.37 -38.13
N ARG A 3 -32.30 10.34 -37.54
CA ARG A 3 -32.64 8.88 -37.50
C ARG A 3 -32.50 8.13 -38.83
N LEU A 4 -31.66 7.08 -38.72
CA LEU A 4 -31.78 5.71 -39.28
C LEU A 4 -31.49 5.55 -40.79
N LYS A 5 -30.88 4.47 -41.29
CA LYS A 5 -30.80 3.05 -40.89
C LYS A 5 -29.60 2.41 -41.67
N LEU A 6 -28.71 1.56 -41.14
CA LEU A 6 -28.80 0.20 -40.54
C LEU A 6 -28.57 -0.94 -41.56
N MET A 7 -27.87 -1.98 -41.04
CA MET A 7 -27.67 -3.36 -41.53
C MET A 7 -26.42 -3.60 -42.42
N SER A 8 -25.33 -4.19 -41.90
CA SER A 8 -25.09 -5.62 -41.55
C SER A 8 -25.05 -6.53 -42.79
N LYS A 9 -24.24 -7.57 -42.96
CA LYS A 9 -23.24 -8.30 -42.15
C LYS A 9 -22.58 -9.28 -43.15
N SER A 10 -21.33 -9.70 -42.85
CA SER A 10 -20.73 -11.00 -43.23
C SER A 10 -20.36 -11.26 -44.70
N ALA A 11 -19.08 -11.52 -45.00
CA ALA A 11 -18.52 -12.88 -45.01
C ALA A 11 -17.16 -12.91 -45.72
N VAL A 12 -16.30 -13.78 -45.21
CA VAL A 12 -14.93 -14.11 -45.60
C VAL A 12 -14.88 -14.80 -46.98
N LEU A 13 -13.93 -14.43 -47.85
CA LEU A 13 -12.91 -15.29 -48.51
C LEU A 13 -12.36 -14.64 -49.80
N SER A 14 -11.06 -14.34 -49.76
CA SER A 14 -10.00 -14.74 -50.69
C SER A 14 -10.17 -14.65 -52.24
N ILE A 15 -9.11 -14.07 -52.84
CA ILE A 15 -8.48 -14.36 -54.15
C ILE A 15 -8.71 -13.38 -55.32
N ALA A 16 -7.63 -12.67 -55.62
CA ALA A 16 -7.01 -12.35 -56.92
C ALA A 16 -7.75 -11.52 -58.00
N ALA A 17 -7.13 -10.36 -58.24
CA ALA A 17 -6.53 -9.94 -59.53
C ALA A 17 -7.41 -9.37 -60.67
N VAL A 18 -7.07 -8.11 -60.98
CA VAL A 18 -6.63 -7.61 -62.31
C VAL A 18 -7.67 -6.96 -63.26
N MET A 19 -7.39 -5.67 -63.50
CA MET A 19 -7.57 -4.86 -64.74
C MET A 19 -9.01 -4.59 -65.22
N SER A 20 -9.38 -3.45 -65.80
CA SER A 20 -8.65 -2.30 -66.37
C SER A 20 -9.65 -1.25 -66.89
N ALA A 21 -9.17 0.00 -67.00
CA ALA A 21 -9.50 1.04 -68.01
C ALA A 21 -10.95 1.58 -68.02
N GLY A 22 -11.25 2.89 -68.09
CA GLY A 22 -10.64 4.04 -68.80
C GLY A 22 -11.86 4.72 -69.48
N ALA A 23 -12.16 6.02 -69.38
CA ALA A 23 -11.48 7.18 -69.98
C ALA A 23 -12.35 8.42 -69.67
N VAL A 24 -11.78 9.52 -69.13
CA VAL A 24 -11.38 10.80 -69.80
C VAL A 24 -12.55 11.77 -70.14
N TRP A 25 -12.41 13.05 -69.75
CA TRP A 25 -12.62 14.34 -70.49
C TRP A 25 -12.80 15.53 -69.47
N PRO A 26 -12.54 16.83 -69.80
CA PRO A 26 -11.23 17.49 -69.60
C PRO A 26 -11.23 18.87 -68.87
N ALA A 27 -10.01 19.31 -68.51
CA ALA A 27 -9.40 20.65 -68.33
C ALA A 27 -10.24 21.95 -68.24
N LEU A 28 -10.20 22.73 -67.14
CA LEU A 28 -9.29 23.87 -66.74
C LEU A 28 -9.93 25.27 -67.00
N PRO A 29 -9.50 26.41 -66.39
CA PRO A 29 -8.83 26.66 -65.09
C PRO A 29 -9.34 27.92 -64.30
N VAL A 30 -8.67 28.20 -63.16
CA VAL A 30 -8.28 29.52 -62.56
C VAL A 30 -8.83 29.88 -61.17
N ASN A 31 -7.89 29.86 -60.21
CA ASN A 31 -7.66 30.64 -58.96
C ASN A 31 -8.82 30.82 -57.96
N VAL A 32 -8.70 30.53 -56.67
CA VAL A 32 -7.66 30.87 -55.67
C VAL A 32 -7.75 29.83 -54.54
N MET A 33 -6.63 29.27 -54.08
CA MET A 33 -6.59 28.54 -52.79
C MET A 33 -5.41 28.97 -51.95
N ALA A 34 -5.73 29.40 -50.74
CA ALA A 34 -4.83 29.45 -49.61
C ALA A 34 -4.40 28.02 -49.26
N THR A 35 -3.09 27.82 -49.13
CA THR A 35 -2.48 26.59 -48.67
C THR A 35 -2.81 26.35 -47.20
N VAL A 36 -3.65 25.35 -46.94
CA VAL A 36 -3.68 24.61 -45.68
C VAL A 36 -2.64 23.50 -45.84
N SER A 37 -1.54 23.55 -45.08
CA SER A 37 -0.64 22.41 -44.94
C SER A 37 -1.23 21.46 -43.90
N ALA A 38 -1.60 20.25 -44.33
CA ALA A 38 -1.82 19.14 -43.43
C ALA A 38 -0.49 18.78 -42.75
N GLN A 39 -0.37 18.96 -41.44
CA GLN A 39 0.67 18.32 -40.65
C GLN A 39 0.24 16.87 -40.41
N THR A 40 0.84 15.96 -41.16
CA THR A 40 0.97 14.56 -40.77
C THR A 40 1.89 14.50 -39.53
N THR A 41 1.35 14.07 -38.38
CA THR A 41 2.17 13.65 -37.24
C THR A 41 2.86 12.34 -37.62
N SER A 42 4.15 12.40 -37.96
CA SER A 42 4.99 11.21 -38.03
C SER A 42 5.21 10.68 -36.61
N GLU A 43 4.84 9.43 -36.32
CA GLU A 43 5.41 8.72 -35.17
C GLU A 43 6.95 8.76 -35.31
N LYS A 44 7.64 9.23 -34.28
CA LYS A 44 9.10 9.13 -34.19
C LYS A 44 9.46 7.64 -34.17
N ALA A 45 10.39 7.21 -35.01
CA ALA A 45 10.92 5.85 -34.98
C ALA A 45 11.62 5.58 -33.65
N THR A 46 11.28 4.49 -32.99
CA THR A 46 12.02 4.00 -31.81
C THR A 46 13.39 3.50 -32.28
N VAL A 47 14.43 3.99 -31.64
CA VAL A 47 15.84 3.69 -31.88
C VAL A 47 16.39 3.14 -30.58
N GLU A 48 16.98 1.96 -30.65
CA GLU A 48 17.67 1.30 -29.55
C GLU A 48 18.97 0.68 -30.08
N ILE A 49 20.07 0.95 -29.38
CA ILE A 49 21.41 0.42 -29.68
C ILE A 49 22.01 -0.05 -28.35
N LEU A 50 22.46 -1.29 -28.28
CA LEU A 50 23.21 -1.83 -27.14
C LEU A 50 24.67 -2.00 -27.53
N LEU A 51 25.58 -1.51 -26.69
CA LEU A 51 27.03 -1.57 -26.87
C LEU A 51 27.66 -2.18 -25.62
N GLU A 52 28.33 -3.32 -25.78
CA GLU A 52 29.04 -3.99 -24.68
C GLU A 52 30.31 -3.19 -24.29
N ALA A 53 30.66 -3.15 -23.01
CA ALA A 53 31.75 -2.31 -22.52
C ALA A 53 33.14 -2.84 -22.92
N GLU A 54 33.31 -4.16 -22.97
CA GLU A 54 34.53 -4.84 -23.41
C GLU A 54 34.83 -4.62 -24.90
N GLN A 55 33.84 -4.17 -25.67
CA GLN A 55 33.96 -3.87 -27.10
C GLN A 55 34.21 -2.38 -27.40
N ALA A 56 34.36 -1.52 -26.37
CA ALA A 56 34.63 -0.10 -26.56
C ALA A 56 35.91 0.16 -27.37
N ASP A 57 35.84 1.04 -28.38
CA ASP A 57 36.91 1.31 -29.36
C ASP A 57 38.18 1.91 -28.72
N GLN A 58 38.06 2.54 -27.54
CA GLN A 58 39.18 3.09 -26.78
C GLN A 58 39.00 2.88 -25.28
N GLN A 59 40.02 2.31 -24.65
CA GLN A 59 40.06 1.99 -23.22
C GLN A 59 41.40 2.43 -22.63
N GLN A 60 41.40 3.21 -21.55
CA GLN A 60 42.61 3.59 -20.81
C GLN A 60 42.33 3.54 -19.30
N GLY A 61 43.21 2.91 -18.51
CA GLY A 61 42.99 2.78 -17.06
C GLY A 61 41.80 1.88 -16.68
N VAL A 62 41.39 1.00 -17.60
CA VAL A 62 40.40 -0.06 -17.39
C VAL A 62 40.93 -1.40 -17.90
N ILE A 63 40.45 -2.51 -17.36
CA ILE A 63 40.74 -3.88 -17.81
C ILE A 63 39.42 -4.62 -18.06
N VAL A 64 39.42 -5.61 -18.94
CA VAL A 64 38.29 -6.55 -19.08
C VAL A 64 38.41 -7.65 -18.03
N ASP A 65 37.36 -7.87 -17.24
CA ASP A 65 37.30 -8.85 -16.16
C ASP A 65 36.01 -9.69 -16.26
N THR A 66 36.01 -10.86 -15.60
CA THR A 66 34.93 -11.86 -15.61
C THR A 66 34.65 -12.44 -14.22
N LYS A 67 35.27 -11.90 -13.16
CA LYS A 67 35.20 -12.45 -11.79
C LYS A 67 33.86 -12.34 -11.09
N HIS A 68 32.95 -11.51 -11.58
CA HIS A 68 31.65 -11.26 -10.95
C HIS A 68 30.54 -11.72 -11.87
N ALA A 69 29.63 -12.56 -11.40
CA ALA A 69 28.57 -13.10 -12.23
C ALA A 69 27.53 -12.02 -12.61
N GLY A 70 26.74 -12.26 -13.67
CA GLY A 70 25.58 -11.44 -14.03
C GLY A 70 25.82 -10.34 -15.08
N TYR A 71 27.02 -10.21 -15.65
CA TYR A 71 27.28 -9.33 -16.81
C TYR A 71 26.73 -9.94 -18.11
N THR A 72 26.56 -9.11 -19.15
CA THR A 72 26.24 -9.50 -20.53
C THR A 72 27.52 -9.50 -21.38
N GLY A 73 27.48 -10.12 -22.57
CA GLY A 73 28.66 -10.19 -23.43
C GLY A 73 29.75 -11.17 -22.94
N GLU A 74 31.00 -10.89 -23.30
CA GLU A 74 32.17 -11.74 -22.99
C GLU A 74 32.86 -11.36 -21.67
N GLY A 75 32.53 -10.20 -21.10
CA GLY A 75 33.12 -9.67 -19.87
C GLY A 75 32.56 -8.29 -19.51
N PHE A 76 33.11 -7.67 -18.47
CA PHE A 76 32.82 -6.27 -18.13
C PHE A 76 34.14 -5.49 -17.99
N THR A 77 34.05 -4.16 -17.96
CA THR A 77 35.22 -3.29 -17.73
C THR A 77 35.37 -2.91 -16.25
N ASP A 78 36.54 -3.17 -15.67
CA ASP A 78 36.94 -2.76 -14.31
C ASP A 78 37.95 -1.60 -14.40
N PHE A 79 37.73 -0.53 -13.64
CA PHE A 79 38.66 0.60 -13.55
C PHE A 79 39.85 0.27 -12.66
N ASN A 80 40.95 -0.14 -13.30
CA ASN A 80 42.15 -0.62 -12.62
C ASN A 80 43.42 0.10 -13.13
N PRO A 81 44.17 0.80 -12.27
CA PRO A 81 43.94 0.99 -10.83
C PRO A 81 42.73 1.88 -10.54
N ASN A 82 42.11 1.67 -9.38
CA ASN A 82 40.96 2.41 -8.84
C ASN A 82 41.33 3.89 -8.52
N VAL A 83 41.58 4.71 -9.54
CA VAL A 83 41.95 6.13 -9.45
C VAL A 83 41.23 6.95 -10.54
N PRO A 84 41.10 8.29 -10.39
CA PRO A 84 40.53 9.13 -11.43
C PRO A 84 41.34 9.08 -12.73
N GLY A 85 40.65 9.28 -13.86
CA GLY A 85 41.26 9.48 -15.17
C GLY A 85 41.19 8.29 -16.12
N GLY A 86 40.84 7.09 -15.64
CA GLY A 86 40.50 5.97 -16.52
C GLY A 86 39.24 6.29 -17.34
N TYR A 87 39.12 5.75 -18.55
CA TYR A 87 37.95 5.94 -19.40
C TYR A 87 37.70 4.79 -20.38
N LEU A 88 36.46 4.73 -20.85
CA LEU A 88 36.01 3.93 -21.98
C LEU A 88 35.20 4.82 -22.95
N GLU A 89 35.40 4.63 -24.26
CA GLU A 89 34.77 5.39 -25.32
C GLU A 89 34.23 4.48 -26.43
N TRP A 90 32.98 4.70 -26.83
CA TRP A 90 32.31 4.00 -27.92
C TRP A 90 32.09 4.93 -29.11
N THR A 91 32.19 4.37 -30.33
CA THR A 91 31.80 5.03 -31.58
C THR A 91 30.62 4.29 -32.21
N PHE A 92 29.57 5.02 -32.59
CA PHE A 92 28.37 4.42 -33.20
C PHE A 92 27.65 5.43 -34.11
N ASP A 93 26.83 4.92 -35.03
CA ASP A 93 26.03 5.73 -35.96
C ASP A 93 24.58 5.86 -35.50
N MET A 94 24.06 7.09 -35.44
CA MET A 94 22.66 7.36 -35.14
C MET A 94 21.84 7.59 -36.42
N PRO A 95 20.67 6.97 -36.57
CA PRO A 95 19.82 7.14 -37.76
C PRO A 95 19.25 8.55 -37.87
N GLU A 96 19.04 9.23 -36.74
CA GLU A 96 18.48 10.58 -36.65
C GLU A 96 19.10 11.38 -35.49
N ALA A 97 19.17 12.71 -35.64
CA ALA A 97 19.61 13.60 -34.56
C ALA A 97 18.47 13.78 -33.54
N GLY A 98 18.80 13.84 -32.25
CA GLY A 98 17.80 13.96 -31.20
C GLY A 98 18.37 13.84 -29.79
N VAL A 99 17.48 13.94 -28.79
CA VAL A 99 17.80 13.61 -27.41
C VAL A 99 17.59 12.12 -27.20
N TYR A 100 18.59 11.46 -26.62
CA TYR A 100 18.59 10.03 -26.32
C TYR A 100 19.02 9.81 -24.87
N THR A 101 18.57 8.70 -24.30
CA THR A 101 19.04 8.22 -22.99
C THR A 101 20.25 7.32 -23.20
N LEU A 102 21.34 7.64 -22.53
CA LEU A 102 22.48 6.76 -22.33
C LEU A 102 22.27 6.01 -21.01
N GLU A 103 21.91 4.74 -21.07
CA GLU A 103 21.71 3.88 -19.91
C GLU A 103 22.93 2.95 -19.76
N PHE A 104 23.68 3.14 -18.68
CA PHE A 104 24.84 2.32 -18.34
C PHE A 104 24.44 1.22 -17.38
N ARG A 105 24.68 -0.03 -17.74
CA ARG A 105 24.60 -1.17 -16.82
C ARG A 105 25.94 -1.34 -16.12
N TYR A 106 25.93 -1.41 -14.80
CA TYR A 106 27.15 -1.35 -13.99
C TYR A 106 27.02 -2.10 -12.67
N ALA A 107 28.16 -2.43 -12.07
CA ALA A 107 28.27 -3.00 -10.74
C ALA A 107 29.48 -2.42 -10.00
N HIS A 108 29.36 -2.16 -8.70
CA HIS A 108 30.53 -2.07 -7.82
C HIS A 108 30.14 -2.28 -6.36
N GLY A 109 30.93 -3.09 -5.65
CA GLY A 109 30.73 -3.40 -4.24
C GLY A 109 31.40 -2.42 -3.26
N GLY A 110 31.99 -1.33 -3.75
CA GLY A 110 32.55 -0.26 -2.92
C GLY A 110 31.46 0.59 -2.25
N ALA A 111 31.77 1.27 -1.14
CA ALA A 111 30.82 2.12 -0.41
C ALA A 111 30.78 3.58 -0.90
N ASP A 112 31.75 3.94 -1.73
CA ASP A 112 31.94 5.25 -2.33
C ASP A 112 31.27 5.34 -3.70
N LYS A 113 30.78 6.52 -4.05
CA LYS A 113 30.28 6.78 -5.41
C LYS A 113 31.46 6.71 -6.36
N ARG A 114 31.28 6.03 -7.50
CA ARG A 114 32.32 5.90 -8.53
C ARG A 114 31.94 6.67 -9.79
N PRO A 115 31.78 8.01 -9.70
CA PRO A 115 31.20 8.78 -10.77
C PRO A 115 32.09 8.83 -12.01
N ALA A 116 31.43 9.00 -13.16
CA ALA A 116 32.09 9.27 -14.42
C ALA A 116 31.59 10.58 -15.04
N GLN A 117 32.50 11.36 -15.61
CA GLN A 117 32.15 12.44 -16.53
C GLN A 117 31.75 11.81 -17.88
N ILE A 118 30.60 12.21 -18.41
CA ILE A 118 30.12 11.76 -19.72
C ILE A 118 30.36 12.86 -20.74
N THR A 119 31.13 12.55 -21.78
CA THR A 119 31.33 13.45 -22.93
C THR A 119 30.74 12.86 -24.20
N VAL A 120 30.11 13.70 -25.01
CA VAL A 120 29.55 13.35 -26.32
C VAL A 120 30.24 14.17 -27.39
N ASN A 121 30.83 13.52 -28.40
CA ASN A 121 31.57 14.18 -29.47
C ASN A 121 32.68 15.15 -28.98
N GLY A 122 33.27 14.85 -27.82
CA GLY A 122 34.31 15.66 -27.19
C GLY A 122 33.82 16.82 -26.31
N GLU A 123 32.50 17.04 -26.21
CA GLU A 123 31.90 18.04 -25.33
C GLU A 123 31.32 17.38 -24.07
N VAL A 124 31.41 18.05 -22.91
CA VAL A 124 30.87 17.53 -21.65
C VAL A 124 29.33 17.57 -21.69
N ALA A 125 28.70 16.40 -21.61
CA ALA A 125 27.26 16.24 -21.55
C ALA A 125 26.75 16.09 -20.11
N GLN A 126 27.54 15.43 -19.24
CA GLN A 126 27.29 15.31 -17.81
C GLN A 126 28.63 15.41 -17.07
N GLU A 127 28.78 16.42 -16.20
CA GLU A 127 30.04 16.63 -15.47
C GLU A 127 30.34 15.49 -14.49
N GLU A 128 29.29 14.94 -13.86
CA GLU A 128 29.37 13.86 -12.89
C GLU A 128 28.10 13.01 -12.98
N LEU A 129 28.19 11.83 -13.60
CA LEU A 129 27.15 10.79 -13.57
C LEU A 129 27.46 9.81 -12.45
N ALA A 130 26.52 9.62 -11.53
CA ALA A 130 26.71 8.71 -10.42
C ALA A 130 26.59 7.25 -10.87
N PHE A 131 27.63 6.48 -10.60
CA PHE A 131 27.60 5.04 -10.49
C PHE A 131 27.62 4.79 -8.98
N ASP A 132 26.45 4.52 -8.43
CA ASP A 132 26.24 4.32 -7.00
C ASP A 132 26.48 2.85 -6.61
N PRO A 133 26.93 2.55 -5.38
CA PRO A 133 27.15 1.18 -4.92
C PRO A 133 25.99 0.26 -5.24
N THR A 134 26.27 -0.83 -5.96
CA THR A 134 25.21 -1.74 -6.41
C THR A 134 24.86 -2.81 -5.38
N GLY A 135 25.53 -2.80 -4.23
CA GLY A 135 25.31 -3.74 -3.13
C GLY A 135 26.14 -5.02 -3.23
N GLY A 136 26.86 -5.22 -4.33
CA GLY A 136 27.74 -6.35 -4.56
C GLY A 136 28.39 -6.21 -5.94
N PHE A 137 29.58 -6.79 -6.11
CA PHE A 137 30.26 -6.70 -7.42
C PHE A 137 29.57 -7.53 -8.51
N ASP A 138 28.66 -8.43 -8.14
CA ASP A 138 27.79 -9.26 -9.00
C ASP A 138 26.35 -8.75 -9.08
N LYS A 139 26.06 -7.59 -8.47
CA LYS A 139 24.75 -6.94 -8.53
C LYS A 139 24.81 -5.83 -9.57
N TRP A 140 24.12 -6.04 -10.69
CA TRP A 140 24.12 -5.13 -11.82
C TRP A 140 22.90 -4.22 -11.77
N LEU A 141 23.14 -2.91 -11.73
CA LEU A 141 22.11 -1.87 -11.80
C LEU A 141 22.29 -1.05 -13.07
N THR A 142 21.32 -0.19 -13.37
CA THR A 142 21.45 0.82 -14.42
C THR A 142 21.50 2.23 -13.84
N THR A 143 22.27 3.11 -14.48
CA THR A 143 22.29 4.56 -14.27
C THR A 143 22.21 5.23 -15.64
N SER A 144 21.66 6.44 -15.74
CA SER A 144 21.45 7.05 -17.05
C SER A 144 21.66 8.55 -17.12
N ALA A 145 21.97 9.02 -18.33
CA ALA A 145 22.09 10.43 -18.66
C ALA A 145 21.36 10.73 -19.99
N GLN A 146 20.64 11.85 -20.06
CA GLN A 146 20.08 12.32 -21.32
C GLN A 146 21.11 13.16 -22.08
N VAL A 147 21.33 12.86 -23.35
CA VAL A 147 22.29 13.56 -24.20
C VAL A 147 21.71 13.89 -25.56
N THR A 148 22.24 14.91 -26.22
CA THR A 148 21.90 15.22 -27.62
C THR A 148 22.90 14.56 -28.55
N LEU A 149 22.42 13.67 -29.43
CA LEU A 149 23.22 12.99 -30.46
C LEU A 149 22.89 13.56 -31.84
N ARG A 150 23.90 13.65 -32.71
CA ARG A 150 23.70 14.05 -34.12
C ARG A 150 23.38 12.84 -35.00
N LYS A 151 22.75 13.07 -36.14
CA LYS A 151 22.59 12.02 -37.16
C LYS A 151 23.96 11.61 -37.72
N GLY A 152 24.18 10.32 -37.93
CA GLY A 152 25.46 9.74 -38.33
C GLY A 152 26.36 9.48 -37.12
N GLN A 153 27.67 9.52 -37.32
CA GLN A 153 28.64 9.05 -36.33
C GLN A 153 28.69 9.94 -35.09
N ASN A 154 28.61 9.33 -33.91
CA ASN A 154 28.81 9.94 -32.59
C ASN A 154 29.88 9.18 -31.81
N THR A 155 30.50 9.87 -30.85
CA THR A 155 31.31 9.25 -29.80
C THR A 155 30.74 9.56 -28.42
N VAL A 156 30.75 8.57 -27.52
CA VAL A 156 30.38 8.72 -26.10
C VAL A 156 31.53 8.18 -25.27
N ARG A 157 32.00 8.97 -24.29
CA ARG A 157 33.06 8.57 -23.36
C ARG A 157 32.61 8.74 -21.92
N ALA A 158 32.84 7.70 -21.11
CA ALA A 158 32.71 7.75 -19.65
C ALA A 158 34.11 7.78 -19.02
N THR A 159 34.46 8.88 -18.35
CA THR A 159 35.76 9.08 -17.70
C THR A 159 35.58 9.09 -16.19
N ALA A 160 36.23 8.18 -15.47
CA ALA A 160 36.17 8.14 -14.02
C ALA A 160 36.73 9.43 -13.41
N VAL A 161 35.93 10.11 -12.60
CA VAL A 161 36.33 11.33 -11.88
C VAL A 161 36.42 11.12 -10.37
N GLY A 162 35.89 9.99 -9.87
CA GLY A 162 35.97 9.59 -8.47
C GLY A 162 37.39 9.19 -8.04
N VAL A 163 37.76 9.55 -6.80
CA VAL A 163 39.08 9.26 -6.19
C VAL A 163 39.42 7.76 -6.13
N SER A 164 38.41 6.92 -6.28
CA SER A 164 38.50 5.46 -6.30
C SER A 164 38.26 4.84 -7.68
N GLY A 165 38.37 5.63 -8.75
CA GLY A 165 38.05 5.18 -10.11
C GLY A 165 36.55 5.10 -10.38
N GLY A 166 36.22 4.46 -11.50
CA GLY A 166 34.85 4.25 -11.98
C GLY A 166 34.26 2.90 -11.53
N GLY A 167 32.93 2.77 -11.58
CA GLY A 167 32.25 1.50 -11.34
C GLY A 167 32.53 0.50 -12.46
N ASN A 168 32.36 -0.79 -12.21
CA ASN A 168 32.51 -1.78 -13.28
C ASN A 168 31.37 -1.56 -14.28
N ILE A 169 31.69 -1.31 -15.54
CA ILE A 169 30.68 -1.08 -16.58
C ILE A 169 30.57 -2.32 -17.44
N ASP A 170 29.34 -2.79 -17.58
CA ASP A 170 28.96 -3.95 -18.37
C ASP A 170 28.52 -3.56 -19.78
N SER A 171 27.54 -2.66 -19.90
CA SER A 171 27.03 -2.25 -21.21
C SER A 171 26.48 -0.83 -21.20
N LEU A 172 26.38 -0.24 -22.41
CA LEU A 172 25.74 1.03 -22.69
C LEU A 172 24.56 0.80 -23.65
N ARG A 173 23.34 1.02 -23.17
CA ARG A 173 22.11 1.05 -23.98
C ARG A 173 21.78 2.49 -24.33
N ILE A 174 21.59 2.76 -25.62
CA ILE A 174 21.24 4.07 -26.18
C ILE A 174 19.85 3.94 -26.75
N HIS A 175 18.89 4.68 -26.21
CA HIS A 175 17.52 4.58 -26.66
C HIS A 175 16.80 5.93 -26.65
N ASN A 176 15.80 6.07 -27.52
CA ASN A 176 14.84 7.16 -27.51
C ASN A 176 13.45 6.68 -27.09
N GLU A 177 13.37 5.56 -26.37
CA GLU A 177 12.11 5.22 -25.70
C GLU A 177 11.70 6.46 -24.90
N PRO A 178 10.46 6.93 -25.06
CA PRO A 178 9.99 7.97 -24.18
C PRO A 178 10.22 7.44 -22.75
N PRO A 179 10.72 8.28 -21.82
CA PRO A 179 10.50 7.98 -20.40
C PRO A 179 9.03 7.58 -20.33
N THR A 180 8.63 6.54 -19.58
CA THR A 180 7.20 6.34 -19.34
C THR A 180 6.70 7.64 -18.76
N GLU A 181 6.13 8.49 -19.62
CA GLU A 181 5.44 9.70 -19.25
C GLU A 181 4.31 9.09 -18.44
N ALA A 182 4.43 9.16 -17.12
CA ALA A 182 3.25 9.24 -16.30
C ALA A 182 2.42 10.30 -17.01
N GLU A 183 1.35 9.90 -17.68
CA GLU A 183 0.44 10.80 -18.38
C GLU A 183 0.33 12.03 -17.49
N GLN A 184 0.80 13.19 -17.97
CA GLN A 184 0.73 14.39 -17.14
C GLN A 184 -0.75 14.62 -16.86
N VAL A 185 -1.15 14.33 -15.63
CA VAL A 185 -2.52 14.53 -15.19
C VAL A 185 -2.62 16.00 -14.83
N GLU A 186 -3.45 16.73 -15.56
CA GLU A 186 -3.79 18.10 -15.19
C GLU A 186 -4.55 18.08 -13.86
N LEU A 187 -3.98 18.75 -12.85
CA LEU A 187 -4.59 18.86 -11.54
C LEU A 187 -5.79 19.81 -11.58
N GLU A 188 -6.98 19.31 -11.23
CA GLU A 188 -8.18 20.13 -11.07
C GLU A 188 -8.33 20.56 -9.59
N VAL A 189 -8.31 21.87 -9.33
CA VAL A 189 -8.61 22.40 -7.98
C VAL A 189 -10.12 22.61 -7.86
N VAL A 190 -10.74 21.87 -6.93
CA VAL A 190 -12.20 21.81 -6.76
C VAL A 190 -12.61 22.17 -5.32
N LYS A 191 -13.92 22.25 -5.05
CA LYS A 191 -14.42 22.36 -3.68
C LYS A 191 -14.32 21.02 -2.97
N LEU A 192 -14.24 21.04 -1.65
CA LEU A 192 -14.27 19.81 -0.83
C LEU A 192 -15.49 18.92 -1.14
N SER A 193 -16.67 19.52 -1.38
CA SER A 193 -17.90 18.81 -1.74
C SER A 193 -17.87 18.14 -3.12
N ASP A 194 -16.99 18.60 -4.01
CA ASP A 194 -16.84 18.04 -5.35
C ASP A 194 -15.78 16.90 -5.36
N LEU A 195 -14.99 16.80 -4.29
CA LEU A 195 -13.91 15.83 -4.11
C LEU A 195 -14.29 14.68 -3.17
N LEU A 196 -15.00 14.99 -2.07
CA LEU A 196 -15.37 14.06 -1.01
C LEU A 196 -16.87 13.77 -1.07
N SER A 197 -17.25 12.51 -0.85
CA SER A 197 -18.66 12.17 -0.61
C SER A 197 -19.18 12.82 0.67
N ASP A 198 -20.49 13.04 0.76
CA ASP A 198 -21.12 13.62 1.95
C ASP A 198 -20.81 12.83 3.22
N LEU A 199 -20.79 11.48 3.15
CA LEU A 199 -20.44 10.65 4.30
C LEU A 199 -18.99 10.87 4.75
N GLN A 200 -18.04 10.92 3.81
CA GLN A 200 -16.64 11.22 4.14
C GLN A 200 -16.51 12.62 4.76
N LEU A 201 -17.21 13.62 4.20
CA LEU A 201 -17.23 14.97 4.76
C LEU A 201 -17.82 15.01 6.16
N LYS A 202 -18.91 14.27 6.41
CA LYS A 202 -19.51 14.11 7.75
C LYS A 202 -18.53 13.51 8.75
N GLN A 203 -17.85 12.41 8.37
CA GLN A 203 -16.87 11.74 9.24
C GLN A 203 -15.68 12.66 9.54
N LEU A 204 -15.10 13.31 8.53
CA LEU A 204 -13.97 14.21 8.70
C LEU A 204 -14.33 15.45 9.55
N ARG A 205 -15.58 15.91 9.47
CA ARG A 205 -16.11 16.97 10.35
C ARG A 205 -16.30 16.52 11.79
N GLN A 206 -16.85 15.33 12.01
CA GLN A 206 -16.99 14.79 13.34
C GLN A 206 -15.62 14.51 13.99
N LEU A 207 -14.61 14.12 13.19
CA LEU A 207 -13.24 13.94 13.64
C LEU A 207 -12.56 15.29 13.97
N GLY A 208 -12.93 16.35 13.23
CA GLY A 208 -12.35 17.69 13.35
C GLY A 208 -11.18 17.94 12.40
N LEU A 209 -10.86 16.99 11.52
CA LEU A 209 -9.82 17.13 10.49
C LEU A 209 -10.24 18.14 9.40
N ILE A 210 -11.54 18.28 9.15
CA ILE A 210 -12.09 19.31 8.26
C ILE A 210 -13.30 19.96 8.94
N VAL A 211 -13.37 21.28 9.01
CA VAL A 211 -14.54 22.02 9.51
C VAL A 211 -15.12 22.95 8.44
N HIS A 212 -16.39 23.34 8.63
CA HIS A 212 -17.10 24.19 7.68
C HIS A 212 -16.58 25.63 7.65
N VAL A 213 -16.24 26.16 8.82
CA VAL A 213 -15.75 27.52 9.02
C VAL A 213 -14.67 27.43 10.07
N SER A 214 -13.59 28.21 9.92
CA SER A 214 -12.58 28.36 10.96
C SER A 214 -13.24 28.82 12.29
N PRO A 215 -12.68 28.42 13.44
CA PRO A 215 -13.17 28.85 14.75
C PRO A 215 -13.28 30.38 14.85
N GLN A 216 -14.40 30.87 15.36
CA GLN A 216 -14.61 32.30 15.58
C GLN A 216 -13.87 32.80 16.83
N GLU A 217 -13.51 34.08 16.87
CA GLU A 217 -12.71 34.67 17.98
C GLU A 217 -13.40 34.57 19.35
N SER A 218 -14.73 34.50 19.39
CA SER A 218 -15.52 34.38 20.61
C SER A 218 -15.71 32.93 21.09
N GLU A 219 -15.34 31.93 20.30
CA GLU A 219 -15.51 30.52 20.66
C GLU A 219 -14.51 30.10 21.75
N PRO A 220 -14.96 29.34 22.77
CA PRO A 220 -14.06 28.80 23.79
C PRO A 220 -13.16 27.70 23.19
N MET A 221 -11.92 27.64 23.66
CA MET A 221 -10.90 26.75 23.12
C MET A 221 -10.65 25.53 24.02
N THR A 222 -10.36 24.38 23.42
CA THR A 222 -9.88 23.19 24.13
C THR A 222 -8.38 23.27 24.43
N ARG A 223 -7.89 22.45 25.35
CA ARG A 223 -6.45 22.35 25.65
C ARG A 223 -5.62 22.01 24.41
N ILE A 224 -6.07 21.05 23.60
CA ILE A 224 -5.37 20.65 22.38
C ILE A 224 -5.35 21.76 21.33
N ALA A 225 -6.45 22.52 21.17
CA ALA A 225 -6.47 23.65 20.26
C ALA A 225 -5.53 24.77 20.71
N PHE A 226 -5.36 24.96 22.02
CA PHE A 226 -4.40 25.93 22.57
C PHE A 226 -2.95 25.50 22.36
N MET A 227 -2.65 24.22 22.56
CA MET A 227 -1.35 23.64 22.24
C MET A 227 -1.03 23.77 20.75
N SER A 228 -2.01 23.50 19.86
CA SER A 228 -1.84 23.70 18.42
C SER A 228 -1.50 25.15 18.09
N LEU A 229 -2.20 26.11 18.70
CA LEU A 229 -1.95 27.53 18.46
C LEU A 229 -0.57 27.97 18.97
N ILE A 230 -0.11 27.45 20.13
CA ILE A 230 1.26 27.67 20.61
C ILE A 230 2.26 27.10 19.60
N ASN A 231 2.09 25.85 19.18
CA ASN A 231 2.98 25.20 18.23
C ASN A 231 3.07 25.98 16.92
N ASP A 232 1.94 26.41 16.36
CA ASP A 232 1.92 27.20 15.13
C ASP A 232 2.64 28.55 15.29
N THR A 233 2.48 29.21 16.46
CA THR A 233 3.09 30.51 16.77
C THR A 233 4.61 30.41 16.92
N PHE A 234 5.09 29.35 17.58
CA PHE A 234 6.51 29.12 17.85
C PHE A 234 7.17 28.14 16.85
N GLY A 235 6.47 27.76 15.78
CA GLY A 235 7.00 26.83 14.79
C GLY A 235 7.33 25.45 15.34
N PHE A 236 6.80 25.06 16.50
CA PHE A 236 7.07 23.76 17.09
C PHE A 236 6.44 22.66 16.26
N VAL A 237 7.28 21.75 15.78
CA VAL A 237 6.91 20.54 15.06
C VAL A 237 7.64 19.37 15.69
N LYS A 238 7.11 18.16 15.53
CA LYS A 238 7.82 16.96 16.00
C LYS A 238 9.07 16.76 15.15
N GLU A 239 10.24 16.97 15.75
CA GLU A 239 11.53 16.66 15.14
C GLU A 239 12.02 15.29 15.61
N GLU A 240 11.89 14.31 14.73
CA GLU A 240 12.51 13.00 14.91
C GLU A 240 13.90 12.98 14.26
N ARG A 241 14.94 12.78 15.08
CA ARG A 241 16.32 12.55 14.62
C ARG A 241 16.40 11.32 13.70
N PHE A 242 15.64 10.28 14.01
CA PHE A 242 15.49 9.06 13.22
C PHE A 242 13.99 8.72 13.10
N LYS A 243 13.48 8.59 11.88
CA LYS A 243 12.05 8.42 11.59
C LYS A 243 11.56 7.02 11.96
N GLY A 244 10.44 6.95 12.67
CA GLY A 244 9.71 5.70 12.92
C GLY A 244 10.34 4.73 13.93
N VAL A 245 11.44 5.10 14.59
CA VAL A 245 12.14 4.24 15.56
C VAL A 245 11.71 4.50 17.01
N GLY A 246 10.89 5.53 17.28
CA GLY A 246 10.36 5.81 18.61
C GLY A 246 9.44 4.70 19.13
N ALA A 247 9.70 4.22 20.35
CA ALA A 247 8.97 3.11 20.98
C ALA A 247 7.68 3.52 21.71
N GLU A 248 7.45 4.83 21.86
CA GLU A 248 6.23 5.37 22.48
C GLU A 248 5.00 5.08 21.64
N THR A 249 3.89 4.81 22.31
CA THR A 249 2.58 4.56 21.67
C THR A 249 1.51 5.55 22.13
N SER A 250 1.84 6.39 23.11
CA SER A 250 0.94 7.35 23.74
C SER A 250 1.70 8.46 24.44
N ILE A 251 1.08 9.64 24.54
CA ILE A 251 1.53 10.74 25.40
C ILE A 251 0.49 10.93 26.49
N GLY A 252 0.88 10.69 27.74
CA GLY A 252 -0.07 10.58 28.85
C GLY A 252 -1.12 9.50 28.57
N GLU A 253 -2.39 9.88 28.61
CA GLU A 253 -3.53 9.01 28.31
C GLU A 253 -3.91 8.93 26.82
N VAL A 254 -3.25 9.69 25.94
CA VAL A 254 -3.64 9.85 24.53
C VAL A 254 -2.84 8.93 23.63
N SER A 255 -3.50 8.16 22.76
CA SER A 255 -2.82 7.34 21.77
C SER A 255 -2.17 8.18 20.68
N LEU A 256 -0.96 7.80 20.24
CA LEU A 256 -0.31 8.39 19.07
C LEU A 256 -1.00 8.05 17.74
N GLN A 257 -2.05 7.21 17.76
CA GLN A 257 -2.90 6.98 16.60
C GLN A 257 -3.92 8.10 16.39
N GLU A 258 -4.23 8.92 17.40
CA GLU A 258 -5.18 10.03 17.26
C GLU A 258 -4.73 11.01 16.18
N TRP A 259 -5.67 11.52 15.36
CA TRP A 259 -5.31 12.39 14.22
C TRP A 259 -4.58 13.68 14.62
N TYR A 260 -4.77 14.14 15.87
CA TYR A 260 -4.15 15.33 16.43
C TYR A 260 -2.87 15.03 17.23
N ALA A 261 -2.38 13.79 17.23
CA ALA A 261 -1.19 13.38 18.02
C ALA A 261 0.05 14.25 17.72
N TYR A 262 0.23 14.70 16.48
CA TYR A 262 1.34 15.59 16.09
C TYR A 262 1.41 16.88 16.92
N VAL A 263 0.26 17.40 17.39
CA VAL A 263 0.21 18.58 18.26
C VAL A 263 0.83 18.27 19.62
N LEU A 264 0.49 17.11 20.19
CA LEU A 264 0.98 16.68 21.49
C LEU A 264 2.45 16.31 21.45
N GLU A 265 2.90 15.65 20.37
CA GLU A 265 4.30 15.29 20.18
C GLU A 265 5.19 16.53 20.12
N ALA A 266 4.79 17.55 19.35
CA ALA A 266 5.50 18.83 19.31
C ALA A 266 5.47 19.56 20.67
N ALA A 267 4.34 19.49 21.37
CA ALA A 267 4.16 20.14 22.66
C ALA A 267 4.96 19.49 23.80
N GLU A 268 5.07 18.17 23.80
CA GLU A 268 5.91 17.40 24.73
C GLU A 268 7.38 17.67 24.48
N GLN A 269 7.81 17.64 23.22
CA GLN A 269 9.19 17.92 22.83
C GLN A 269 9.62 19.34 23.19
N ALA A 270 8.71 20.32 23.06
CA ALA A 270 8.92 21.69 23.53
C ALA A 270 8.82 21.87 25.05
N GLY A 271 8.45 20.82 25.81
CA GLY A 271 8.51 20.76 27.27
C GLY A 271 7.41 21.50 28.03
N TYR A 272 6.48 22.17 27.36
CA TYR A 272 5.54 23.08 28.04
C TYR A 272 4.29 22.39 28.61
N ILE A 273 4.02 21.13 28.24
CA ILE A 273 2.87 20.35 28.72
C ILE A 273 3.18 19.44 29.92
N THR A 274 4.45 19.34 30.35
CA THR A 274 4.81 18.57 31.54
C THR A 274 4.27 19.24 32.81
N GLY A 275 3.65 18.47 33.71
CA GLY A 275 3.09 19.00 34.96
C GLY A 275 1.88 19.92 34.74
N MET A 276 0.92 19.50 33.91
CA MET A 276 -0.39 20.16 33.78
C MET A 276 -1.00 20.43 35.18
N PRO A 277 -1.67 21.59 35.39
CA PRO A 277 -2.08 22.01 36.74
C PRO A 277 -2.95 21.02 37.53
N ASP A 278 -3.71 20.17 36.84
CA ASP A 278 -4.57 19.13 37.42
C ASP A 278 -4.02 17.70 37.25
N GLY A 279 -2.82 17.56 36.68
CA GLY A 279 -2.14 16.27 36.48
C GLY A 279 -2.65 15.44 35.30
N ALA A 280 -3.69 15.87 34.59
CA ALA A 280 -4.23 15.19 33.41
C ALA A 280 -4.00 16.04 32.14
N MET A 281 -3.79 15.41 30.98
CA MET A 281 -3.70 16.16 29.73
C MET A 281 -5.08 16.64 29.31
N ALA A 282 -6.07 15.74 29.31
CA ALA A 282 -7.46 15.96 28.93
C ALA A 282 -7.61 16.86 27.67
N PRO A 283 -7.12 16.42 26.49
CA PRO A 283 -6.97 17.26 25.30
C PRO A 283 -8.25 18.01 24.89
N GLU A 284 -9.40 17.35 25.02
CA GLU A 284 -10.71 17.87 24.62
C GLU A 284 -11.37 18.79 25.68
N GLN A 285 -10.79 18.93 26.87
CA GLN A 285 -11.31 19.82 27.89
C GLN A 285 -11.08 21.28 27.50
N LEU A 286 -12.06 22.15 27.79
CA LEU A 286 -11.89 23.60 27.64
C LEU A 286 -10.76 24.11 28.53
N ILE A 287 -9.84 24.91 27.96
CA ILE A 287 -8.76 25.52 28.72
C ILE A 287 -9.25 26.81 29.40
N SER A 288 -9.01 26.93 30.69
CA SER A 288 -9.29 28.15 31.43
C SER A 288 -8.16 29.18 31.28
N ARG A 289 -8.49 30.47 31.44
CA ARG A 289 -7.52 31.57 31.35
C ARG A 289 -6.31 31.40 32.28
N GLN A 290 -6.54 30.87 33.48
CA GLN A 290 -5.46 30.62 34.45
C GLN A 290 -4.55 29.46 34.07
N GLU A 291 -5.07 28.40 33.45
CA GLU A 291 -4.25 27.28 32.95
C GLU A 291 -3.38 27.75 31.79
N ALA A 292 -3.96 28.51 30.85
CA ALA A 292 -3.23 29.09 29.73
C ALA A 292 -2.09 30.02 30.20
N ALA A 293 -2.34 30.86 31.20
CA ALA A 293 -1.31 31.73 31.78
C ALA A 293 -0.16 30.93 32.41
N VAL A 294 -0.46 29.80 33.06
CA VAL A 294 0.55 28.91 33.67
C VAL A 294 1.38 28.20 32.60
N ILE A 295 0.74 27.69 31.54
CA ILE A 295 1.43 27.06 30.41
C ILE A 295 2.37 28.06 29.73
N LEU A 296 1.89 29.26 29.41
CA LEU A 296 2.70 30.29 28.76
C LEU A 296 3.82 30.81 29.67
N ALA A 297 3.57 31.04 30.96
CA ALA A 297 4.63 31.47 31.87
C ALA A 297 5.75 30.42 31.98
N ARG A 298 5.40 29.13 31.91
CA ARG A 298 6.37 28.03 31.87
C ARG A 298 7.14 28.00 30.56
N LEU A 299 6.45 28.04 29.42
CA LEU A 299 7.05 28.08 28.09
C LEU A 299 8.07 29.23 27.97
N LEU A 300 7.75 30.39 28.53
CA LEU A 300 8.57 31.59 28.52
C LEU A 300 9.59 31.67 29.68
N GLU A 301 9.68 30.62 30.50
CA GLU A 301 10.56 30.53 31.68
C GLU A 301 10.47 31.74 32.62
N LEU A 302 9.26 32.30 32.80
CA LEU A 302 9.06 33.50 33.61
C LEU A 302 9.11 33.17 35.11
N ALA A 303 9.91 33.95 35.84
CA ALA A 303 9.94 33.89 37.29
C ALA A 303 8.56 34.26 37.89
N PRO A 304 8.01 33.45 38.83
CA PRO A 304 6.73 33.75 39.47
C PRO A 304 6.72 35.15 40.12
N ASN A 305 5.66 35.93 39.89
CA ASN A 305 5.50 37.27 40.47
C ASN A 305 4.11 37.45 41.12
N PRO A 306 3.85 36.85 42.30
CA PRO A 306 2.52 36.91 42.92
C PRO A 306 2.04 38.34 43.22
N SER A 307 2.93 39.28 43.48
CA SER A 307 2.57 40.67 43.79
C SER A 307 1.92 41.39 42.60
N ALA A 308 2.37 41.11 41.37
CA ALA A 308 1.78 41.69 40.16
C ALA A 308 0.38 41.12 39.82
N SER A 309 -0.06 40.06 40.51
CA SER A 309 -1.37 39.45 40.31
C SER A 309 -2.49 40.11 41.12
N GLU A 310 -2.18 41.03 42.03
CA GLU A 310 -3.18 41.67 42.92
C GLU A 310 -4.28 42.39 42.13
N ALA A 311 -3.95 42.95 40.97
CA ALA A 311 -4.89 43.60 40.06
C ALA A 311 -5.90 42.64 39.40
N PHE A 312 -5.70 41.32 39.51
CA PHE A 312 -6.50 40.29 38.84
C PHE A 312 -7.53 39.63 39.78
N GLY A 313 -7.64 40.10 41.04
CA GLY A 313 -8.61 39.63 42.01
C GLY A 313 -8.17 38.40 42.80
N ASN A 314 -9.15 37.63 43.32
CA ASN A 314 -8.85 36.42 44.10
C ASN A 314 -8.51 35.25 43.17
N LEU A 315 -7.25 34.82 43.19
CA LEU A 315 -6.70 33.75 42.35
C LEU A 315 -6.30 32.54 43.22
N PRO A 316 -6.40 31.30 42.71
CA PRO A 316 -5.80 30.14 43.37
C PRO A 316 -4.28 30.31 43.53
N GLU A 317 -3.73 29.80 44.64
CA GLU A 317 -2.31 29.95 44.97
C GLU A 317 -1.38 29.38 43.87
N TRP A 318 -1.81 28.28 43.23
CA TRP A 318 -1.03 27.61 42.19
C TRP A 318 -0.89 28.41 40.88
N SER A 319 -1.80 29.33 40.57
CA SER A 319 -1.78 30.14 39.33
C SER A 319 -1.33 31.58 39.54
N LYS A 320 -1.37 32.05 40.79
CA LYS A 320 -1.09 33.45 41.18
C LYS A 320 0.26 33.96 40.68
N GLY A 321 1.32 33.17 40.87
CA GLY A 321 2.67 33.54 40.47
C GLY A 321 2.83 33.68 38.94
N ALA A 322 2.27 32.76 38.17
CA ALA A 322 2.34 32.78 36.71
C ALA A 322 1.50 33.90 36.09
N ILE A 323 0.27 34.10 36.57
CA ILE A 323 -0.59 35.20 36.11
C ILE A 323 0.09 36.54 36.37
N GLY A 324 0.66 36.73 37.56
CA GLY A 324 1.39 37.95 37.88
C GLY A 324 2.66 38.14 37.05
N ALA A 325 3.38 37.06 36.72
CA ALA A 325 4.53 37.13 35.82
C ALA A 325 4.15 37.57 34.40
N MET A 326 3.11 36.97 33.83
CA MET A 326 2.56 37.33 32.52
C MET A 326 1.99 38.76 32.50
N ALA A 327 1.33 39.18 33.57
CA ALA A 327 0.84 40.55 33.74
C ALA A 327 1.99 41.56 33.85
N GLY A 328 3.07 41.22 34.57
CA GLY A 328 4.26 42.06 34.71
C GLY A 328 4.99 42.32 33.38
N LYS A 329 4.83 41.43 32.40
CA LYS A 329 5.29 41.59 31.03
C LYS A 329 4.29 42.32 30.11
N GLY A 330 3.07 42.59 30.58
CA GLY A 330 2.02 43.24 29.80
C GLY A 330 1.23 42.31 28.87
N TYR A 331 1.46 41.00 28.93
CA TYR A 331 0.76 40.02 28.11
C TYR A 331 -0.72 39.90 28.51
N LEU A 332 -0.98 39.93 29.82
CA LEU A 332 -2.32 39.93 30.40
C LEU A 332 -2.71 41.32 30.90
N SER A 333 -3.98 41.69 30.72
CA SER A 333 -4.57 42.90 31.28
C SER A 333 -5.75 42.56 32.19
N ALA A 334 -5.90 43.30 33.29
CA ALA A 334 -7.08 43.21 34.14
C ALA A 334 -8.25 43.94 33.44
N ALA A 335 -9.22 43.18 32.93
CA ALA A 335 -10.41 43.77 32.28
C ALA A 335 -11.29 44.53 33.29
N ALA A 336 -12.03 45.54 32.81
CA ALA A 336 -13.06 46.22 33.58
C ALA A 336 -14.22 45.24 33.89
N GLY A 337 -14.15 44.58 35.05
CA GLY A 337 -15.03 43.45 35.42
C GLY A 337 -14.31 42.23 36.01
N GLY A 338 -12.96 42.25 36.06
CA GLY A 338 -12.12 41.18 36.60
C GLY A 338 -11.61 40.20 35.53
N PHE A 339 -10.48 39.53 35.81
CA PHE A 339 -9.81 38.61 34.88
C PHE A 339 -10.61 37.35 34.53
N GLY A 340 -11.50 36.90 35.44
CA GLY A 340 -12.30 35.70 35.24
C GLY A 340 -11.44 34.44 35.06
N ALA A 341 -10.51 34.20 35.98
CA ALA A 341 -9.47 33.16 35.91
C ALA A 341 -9.97 31.76 35.50
N SER A 342 -11.13 31.35 36.01
CA SER A 342 -11.75 30.03 35.75
C SER A 342 -12.62 29.99 34.49
N LYS A 343 -12.81 31.12 33.79
CA LYS A 343 -13.57 31.13 32.54
C LYS A 343 -12.75 30.47 31.42
N PRO A 344 -13.41 29.81 30.46
CA PRO A 344 -12.76 29.35 29.24
C PRO A 344 -12.06 30.49 28.51
N LEU A 345 -10.85 30.24 28.03
CA LEU A 345 -10.14 31.11 27.11
C LEU A 345 -10.77 30.98 25.72
N THR A 346 -10.96 32.10 25.02
CA THR A 346 -11.43 32.07 23.62
C THR A 346 -10.29 32.13 22.62
N PHE A 347 -10.55 31.79 21.34
CA PHE A 347 -9.57 31.93 20.26
C PHE A 347 -8.99 33.35 20.15
N GLY A 348 -9.83 34.38 20.26
CA GLY A 348 -9.38 35.78 20.19
C GLY A 348 -8.50 36.18 21.35
N GLU A 349 -8.86 35.80 22.57
CA GLU A 349 -8.03 36.07 23.75
C GLU A 349 -6.67 35.39 23.64
N ALA A 350 -6.62 34.14 23.16
CA ALA A 350 -5.38 33.42 22.99
C ALA A 350 -4.48 34.05 21.92
N ARG A 351 -5.03 34.43 20.76
CA ARG A 351 -4.31 35.10 19.69
C ARG A 351 -3.77 36.46 20.12
N ASP A 352 -4.57 37.25 20.85
CA ASP A 352 -4.13 38.54 21.39
C ASP A 352 -2.97 38.40 22.38
N ILE A 353 -3.00 37.36 23.23
CA ILE A 353 -1.90 37.08 24.16
C ILE A 353 -0.66 36.67 23.39
N LEU A 354 -0.79 35.70 22.47
CA LEU A 354 0.34 35.16 21.71
C LEU A 354 0.96 36.21 20.77
N ALA A 355 0.18 37.11 20.18
CA ALA A 355 0.70 38.21 19.37
C ALA A 355 1.61 39.16 20.16
N LYS A 356 1.30 39.40 21.44
CA LYS A 356 2.19 40.18 22.33
C LYS A 356 3.43 39.40 22.71
N VAL A 357 3.28 38.09 22.96
CA VAL A 357 4.41 37.22 23.28
C VAL A 357 5.37 37.13 22.09
N SER A 358 4.89 36.85 20.88
CA SER A 358 5.72 36.75 19.67
C SER A 358 6.38 38.08 19.27
N ALA A 359 5.91 39.22 19.79
CA ALA A 359 6.58 40.51 19.61
C ALA A 359 7.83 40.67 20.50
N ASP A 360 7.88 39.95 21.62
CA ASP A 360 8.96 40.02 22.62
C ASP A 360 9.98 38.88 22.51
N TYR A 361 9.63 37.79 21.83
CA TYR A 361 10.47 36.60 21.68
C TYR A 361 10.67 36.25 20.21
N ASP A 362 11.88 35.81 19.87
CA ASP A 362 12.10 35.09 18.61
C ASP A 362 11.36 33.76 18.67
N THR A 363 10.43 33.57 17.74
CA THR A 363 9.59 32.38 17.73
C THR A 363 10.28 31.20 17.07
N GLY A 364 11.40 31.39 16.33
CA GLY A 364 12.03 30.33 15.56
C GLY A 364 11.17 29.77 14.43
N ALA A 365 10.03 30.41 14.14
CA ALA A 365 9.01 29.93 13.22
C ALA A 365 9.27 30.44 11.79
N ASP A 366 10.38 30.03 11.18
CA ASP A 366 10.81 30.55 9.87
C ASP A 366 10.01 29.95 8.69
N PHE A 367 9.43 28.77 8.88
CA PHE A 367 8.80 27.99 7.81
C PHE A 367 7.39 27.51 8.15
N VAL A 368 6.58 27.32 7.12
CA VAL A 368 5.38 26.47 7.16
C VAL A 368 5.83 25.03 6.93
N SER A 369 5.44 24.14 7.82
CA SER A 369 5.74 22.71 7.75
C SER A 369 4.48 21.90 7.51
N VAL A 370 4.62 20.80 6.79
CA VAL A 370 3.66 19.70 6.81
C VAL A 370 3.77 19.02 8.18
N VAL A 371 2.74 19.12 9.00
CA VAL A 371 2.73 18.57 10.37
C VAL A 371 1.99 17.25 10.48
N ALA A 372 1.15 16.93 9.50
CA ALA A 372 0.53 15.62 9.39
C ALA A 372 0.15 15.32 7.93
N ALA A 373 0.23 14.04 7.55
CA ALA A 373 -0.32 13.53 6.28
C ALA A 373 -1.09 12.24 6.57
N GLN A 374 -2.34 12.14 6.13
CA GLN A 374 -3.31 11.14 6.59
C GLN A 374 -4.17 10.60 5.44
N ALA A 375 -4.07 9.29 5.16
CA ALA A 375 -4.90 8.61 4.18
C ALA A 375 -6.35 8.50 4.69
N ILE A 376 -7.30 9.05 3.92
CA ILE A 376 -8.75 9.05 4.18
C ILE A 376 -9.38 7.79 3.57
N SER A 377 -8.93 7.40 2.38
CA SER A 377 -9.32 6.18 1.65
C SER A 377 -8.13 5.70 0.82
N GLY A 378 -8.30 4.63 0.03
CA GLY A 378 -7.25 4.08 -0.84
C GLY A 378 -6.79 4.97 -2.01
N ASN A 379 -7.24 6.22 -2.08
CA ASN A 379 -6.75 7.20 -3.07
C ASN A 379 -6.97 8.67 -2.65
N LEU A 380 -7.39 8.92 -1.41
CA LEU A 380 -7.60 10.27 -0.86
C LEU A 380 -6.68 10.50 0.34
N LEU A 381 -5.97 11.63 0.33
CA LEU A 381 -5.01 12.04 1.35
C LEU A 381 -5.38 13.41 1.89
N ALA A 382 -5.29 13.62 3.21
CA ALA A 382 -5.29 14.94 3.85
C ALA A 382 -3.87 15.32 4.31
N VAL A 383 -3.41 16.51 3.97
CA VAL A 383 -2.11 17.07 4.37
C VAL A 383 -2.36 18.34 5.20
N THR A 384 -1.92 18.35 6.45
CA THR A 384 -2.11 19.48 7.39
C THR A 384 -0.85 20.30 7.48
N LEU A 385 -0.98 21.62 7.39
CA LEU A 385 0.11 22.59 7.50
C LEU A 385 -0.01 23.36 8.83
N ASN A 386 1.10 23.66 9.52
CA ASN A 386 1.12 24.48 10.76
C ASN A 386 0.96 26.00 10.51
N GLY A 387 0.11 26.35 9.55
CA GLY A 387 -0.15 27.73 9.15
C GLY A 387 -1.49 27.85 8.46
N GLN A 388 -2.01 29.07 8.45
CA GLN A 388 -3.22 29.42 7.71
C GLN A 388 -2.85 30.11 6.40
N LEU A 389 -3.17 29.45 5.30
CA LEU A 389 -2.91 29.91 3.94
C LEU A 389 -4.24 30.27 3.28
N ASP A 390 -4.33 31.48 2.70
CA ASP A 390 -5.53 31.89 1.95
C ASP A 390 -5.58 31.29 0.54
N ALA A 391 -4.40 30.98 -0.02
CA ALA A 391 -4.23 30.28 -1.29
C ALA A 391 -3.00 29.36 -1.21
N PHE A 392 -3.04 28.24 -1.94
CA PHE A 392 -1.95 27.27 -2.03
C PHE A 392 -1.62 26.97 -3.49
N ASP A 393 -0.32 27.00 -3.84
CA ASP A 393 0.17 26.49 -5.12
C ASP A 393 0.43 24.99 -4.97
N TYR A 394 -0.44 24.17 -5.55
CA TYR A 394 -0.32 22.71 -5.47
C TYR A 394 0.92 22.15 -6.16
N LYS A 395 1.68 22.96 -6.90
CA LYS A 395 3.01 22.56 -7.39
C LYS A 395 4.08 22.51 -6.30
N ASP A 396 3.81 23.08 -5.13
CA ASP A 396 4.73 23.01 -3.99
C ASP A 396 4.69 21.67 -3.25
N LEU A 397 3.70 20.82 -3.55
CA LEU A 397 3.47 19.56 -2.85
C LEU A 397 3.31 18.39 -3.83
N ALA A 398 4.06 17.32 -3.60
CA ALA A 398 3.93 16.06 -4.30
C ALA A 398 3.53 14.94 -3.34
N ILE A 399 2.91 13.87 -3.88
CA ILE A 399 2.77 12.59 -3.19
C ILE A 399 3.81 11.66 -3.77
N SER A 400 4.71 11.14 -2.95
CA SER A 400 5.87 10.38 -3.39
C SER A 400 5.91 9.00 -2.75
N VAL A 401 6.31 8.00 -3.52
CA VAL A 401 6.53 6.63 -3.05
C VAL A 401 7.97 6.23 -3.34
N PRO A 402 8.64 5.50 -2.42
CA PRO A 402 9.97 4.99 -2.66
C PRO A 402 9.92 3.76 -3.57
N THR A 403 10.81 3.72 -4.55
CA THR A 403 10.95 2.66 -5.55
C THR A 403 12.35 2.06 -5.59
N GLY A 404 13.25 2.53 -4.72
CA GLY A 404 14.62 2.04 -4.60
C GLY A 404 14.78 0.82 -3.69
N SER A 405 16.03 0.48 -3.38
CA SER A 405 16.39 -0.78 -2.72
C SER A 405 16.63 -0.61 -1.23
N TRP A 406 15.92 -1.39 -0.41
CA TRP A 406 16.15 -1.45 1.04
C TRP A 406 17.54 -2.00 1.38
N ALA A 407 18.04 -2.97 0.61
CA ALA A 407 19.35 -3.58 0.85
C ALA A 407 20.48 -2.56 0.70
N SER A 408 20.40 -1.66 -0.29
CA SER A 408 21.35 -0.57 -0.47
C SER A 408 21.03 0.69 0.35
N LEU A 409 19.90 0.68 1.08
CA LEU A 409 19.38 1.83 1.83
C LEU A 409 19.16 3.06 0.94
N THR A 410 18.71 2.86 -0.30
CA THR A 410 18.50 3.93 -1.28
C THR A 410 17.00 4.07 -1.57
N PRO A 411 16.30 5.07 -1.01
CA PRO A 411 14.83 5.16 -1.14
C PRO A 411 14.33 5.35 -2.57
N ASN A 412 14.97 6.23 -3.36
CA ASN A 412 14.56 6.70 -4.70
C ASN A 412 13.06 6.99 -4.84
N PHE A 413 12.66 8.24 -5.08
CA PHE A 413 11.25 8.59 -5.09
C PHE A 413 10.65 8.67 -6.48
N LYS A 414 9.44 8.15 -6.61
CA LYS A 414 8.53 8.38 -7.74
C LYS A 414 7.30 9.15 -7.25
N GLN A 415 6.93 10.19 -7.98
CA GLN A 415 5.70 10.94 -7.70
C GLN A 415 4.47 10.19 -8.24
N LEU A 416 3.42 10.16 -7.43
CA LEU A 416 2.10 9.66 -7.80
C LEU A 416 1.31 10.75 -8.53
N ARG A 417 0.34 10.31 -9.34
CA ARG A 417 -0.49 11.19 -10.16
C ARG A 417 -1.65 11.73 -9.34
N VAL A 418 -1.66 13.03 -9.08
CA VAL A 418 -2.76 13.72 -8.38
C VAL A 418 -3.67 14.36 -9.41
N SER A 419 -4.94 13.94 -9.43
CA SER A 419 -5.93 14.44 -10.40
C SER A 419 -6.77 15.58 -9.88
N LYS A 420 -7.04 15.61 -8.58
CA LYS A 420 -7.86 16.65 -7.96
C LYS A 420 -7.32 17.06 -6.61
N ALA A 421 -7.54 18.32 -6.26
CA ALA A 421 -7.22 18.83 -4.95
C ALA A 421 -8.27 19.81 -4.44
N ALA A 422 -8.43 19.89 -3.13
CA ALA A 422 -9.27 20.86 -2.46
C ALA A 422 -8.61 21.35 -1.17
N GLN A 423 -8.89 22.59 -0.78
CA GLN A 423 -8.40 23.17 0.46
C GLN A 423 -9.53 23.27 1.49
N GLY A 424 -9.21 22.94 2.73
CA GLY A 424 -10.05 23.09 3.91
C GLY A 424 -9.26 23.64 5.09
N VAL A 425 -9.90 23.60 6.25
CA VAL A 425 -9.29 23.94 7.55
C VAL A 425 -9.72 22.90 8.58
N ASN A 426 -8.85 22.57 9.52
CA ASN A 426 -9.22 21.71 10.64
C ASN A 426 -9.83 22.54 11.79
N ARG A 427 -10.26 21.87 12.87
CA ARG A 427 -10.86 22.53 14.05
C ARG A 427 -9.89 23.44 14.82
N PHE A 428 -8.60 23.41 14.52
CA PHE A 428 -7.59 24.31 15.11
C PHE A 428 -7.38 25.57 14.26
N GLY A 429 -7.91 25.60 13.03
CA GLY A 429 -7.75 26.70 12.09
C GLY A 429 -6.55 26.58 11.14
N GLN A 430 -5.84 25.46 11.18
CA GLN A 430 -4.75 25.15 10.26
C GLN A 430 -5.28 24.77 8.87
N THR A 431 -4.51 25.08 7.82
CA THR A 431 -4.82 24.67 6.46
C THR A 431 -4.70 23.16 6.29
N VAL A 432 -5.71 22.55 5.67
CA VAL A 432 -5.72 21.12 5.28
C VAL A 432 -5.93 21.01 3.78
N LEU A 433 -5.03 20.32 3.11
CA LEU A 433 -5.09 20.05 1.67
C LEU A 433 -5.57 18.62 1.46
N VAL A 434 -6.67 18.43 0.74
CA VAL A 434 -7.21 17.12 0.38
C VAL A 434 -6.86 16.82 -1.07
N LEU A 435 -6.13 15.72 -1.30
CA LEU A 435 -5.61 15.33 -2.60
C LEU A 435 -6.21 13.98 -3.02
N GLN A 436 -6.65 13.89 -4.27
CA GLN A 436 -7.08 12.63 -4.89
C GLN A 436 -6.03 12.15 -5.89
N SER A 437 -5.53 10.93 -5.69
CA SER A 437 -4.64 10.28 -6.64
C SER A 437 -5.40 9.37 -7.61
N LEU A 438 -4.87 9.23 -8.82
CA LEU A 438 -5.26 8.17 -9.75
C LEU A 438 -4.61 6.83 -9.36
N ASP A 439 -3.47 6.89 -8.69
CA ASP A 439 -2.78 5.72 -8.16
C ASP A 439 -3.45 5.34 -6.82
N LYS A 440 -3.68 4.03 -6.63
CA LYS A 440 -4.36 3.50 -5.45
C LYS A 440 -3.37 2.91 -4.46
N TRP A 441 -3.70 2.99 -3.18
CA TRP A 441 -2.99 2.39 -2.07
C TRP A 441 -3.95 1.62 -1.17
N GLU A 442 -3.39 0.82 -0.27
CA GLU A 442 -4.12 0.01 0.67
C GLU A 442 -4.68 0.84 1.84
N PRO A 443 -5.75 0.38 2.53
CA PRO A 443 -6.35 1.12 3.64
C PRO A 443 -5.41 1.49 4.80
N ASP A 444 -4.28 0.81 4.94
CA ASP A 444 -3.23 1.07 5.94
C ASP A 444 -2.18 2.10 5.46
N ALA A 445 -2.43 2.77 4.32
CA ALA A 445 -1.53 3.69 3.65
C ALA A 445 -0.24 3.02 3.11
N SER A 446 -0.28 1.71 2.82
CA SER A 446 0.79 1.04 2.09
C SER A 446 0.59 1.09 0.57
N PHE A 447 1.69 1.27 -0.16
CA PHE A 447 1.69 1.29 -1.62
C PHE A 447 2.44 0.08 -2.17
N GLN A 448 1.74 -0.74 -2.95
CA GLN A 448 2.35 -1.88 -3.62
C GLN A 448 3.04 -1.40 -4.88
N VAL A 449 4.37 -1.31 -4.83
CA VAL A 449 5.18 -1.15 -6.04
C VAL A 449 5.06 -2.46 -6.81
N LYS A 450 4.38 -2.43 -7.96
CA LYS A 450 4.37 -3.59 -8.88
C LYS A 450 5.81 -3.87 -9.29
N GLN A 451 6.42 -4.86 -8.64
CA GLN A 451 7.69 -5.41 -9.12
C GLN A 451 7.37 -6.11 -10.44
N ALA A 452 8.17 -5.83 -11.47
CA ALA A 452 8.10 -6.61 -12.69
C ALA A 452 8.27 -8.10 -12.33
N GLU A 453 7.56 -8.99 -13.00
CA GLU A 453 7.79 -10.43 -12.84
C GLU A 453 9.27 -10.71 -13.08
N GLN A 454 9.99 -11.07 -12.01
CA GLN A 454 11.39 -11.39 -12.10
C GLN A 454 11.51 -12.78 -12.74
N THR A 455 12.12 -12.83 -13.90
CA THR A 455 12.50 -14.05 -14.59
C THR A 455 14.02 -14.19 -14.56
N PHE A 456 14.50 -15.41 -14.79
CA PHE A 456 15.93 -15.64 -14.91
C PHE A 456 16.52 -14.75 -16.01
N THR A 457 17.58 -14.02 -15.68
CA THR A 457 18.30 -13.16 -16.63
C THR A 457 19.70 -13.70 -16.86
N GLY A 458 20.12 -13.84 -18.12
CA GLY A 458 21.46 -14.31 -18.50
C GLY A 458 21.44 -15.59 -19.33
N ASP A 459 22.59 -16.24 -19.45
CA ASP A 459 22.75 -17.52 -20.16
C ASP A 459 22.30 -18.68 -19.26
N LEU A 460 21.09 -19.17 -19.50
CA LEU A 460 20.52 -20.28 -18.75
C LEU A 460 21.28 -21.60 -18.98
N GLU A 461 21.85 -21.83 -20.16
CA GLU A 461 22.59 -23.07 -20.44
C GLU A 461 23.89 -23.11 -19.63
N ALA A 462 24.63 -21.98 -19.61
CA ALA A 462 25.81 -21.84 -18.76
C ALA A 462 25.47 -21.97 -17.27
N ALA A 463 24.36 -21.38 -16.83
CA ALA A 463 23.91 -21.46 -15.46
C ALA A 463 23.52 -22.88 -15.03
N ILE A 464 22.88 -23.66 -15.92
CA ILE A 464 22.59 -25.07 -15.70
C ILE A 464 23.89 -25.86 -15.50
N VAL A 465 24.89 -25.68 -16.37
CA VAL A 465 26.19 -26.36 -16.22
C VAL A 465 26.86 -26.02 -14.88
N GLN A 466 26.81 -24.75 -14.49
CA GLN A 466 27.35 -24.33 -13.20
C GLN A 466 26.56 -24.92 -12.02
N ALA A 467 25.23 -24.99 -12.11
CA ALA A 467 24.37 -25.56 -11.08
C ALA A 467 24.59 -27.08 -10.93
N ASP A 468 24.68 -27.81 -12.04
CA ASP A 468 25.03 -29.23 -12.08
C ASP A 468 26.36 -29.49 -11.36
N ASN A 469 27.38 -28.70 -11.69
CA ASN A 469 28.67 -28.78 -11.01
C ASN A 469 28.54 -28.45 -9.53
N MET A 470 27.87 -27.36 -9.18
CA MET A 470 27.68 -26.88 -7.81
C MET A 470 27.04 -27.96 -6.92
N VAL A 471 25.99 -28.63 -7.37
CA VAL A 471 25.32 -29.69 -6.58
C VAL A 471 26.31 -30.80 -6.18
N THR A 472 27.29 -31.16 -7.03
CA THR A 472 28.28 -32.19 -6.70
C THR A 472 29.26 -31.77 -5.60
N TRP A 473 29.42 -30.46 -5.36
CA TRP A 473 30.26 -29.91 -4.29
C TRP A 473 29.52 -29.79 -2.95
N GLN A 474 28.19 -29.93 -2.93
CA GLN A 474 27.42 -29.87 -1.70
C GLN A 474 27.81 -31.01 -0.75
N MET A 475 28.05 -30.70 0.51
CA MET A 475 28.44 -31.70 1.52
C MET A 475 27.24 -32.50 2.04
N ASP A 476 27.52 -33.57 2.78
CA ASP A 476 26.50 -34.52 3.24
C ASP A 476 25.50 -33.89 4.21
N HIS A 477 25.95 -32.93 5.02
CA HIS A 477 25.09 -32.15 5.92
C HIS A 477 24.36 -30.99 5.21
N GLY A 478 24.58 -30.77 3.90
CA GLY A 478 23.87 -29.78 3.07
C GLY A 478 24.57 -28.44 2.86
N GLY A 479 25.65 -28.16 3.60
CA GLY A 479 26.38 -26.89 3.51
C GLY A 479 27.42 -26.88 2.40
N PHE A 480 27.88 -25.67 2.07
CA PHE A 480 29.00 -25.39 1.18
C PHE A 480 30.17 -24.77 1.93
N SER A 481 31.34 -24.75 1.30
CA SER A 481 32.52 -24.01 1.76
C SER A 481 32.69 -22.74 0.94
N LYS A 482 33.47 -21.79 1.46
CA LYS A 482 33.96 -20.67 0.65
C LYS A 482 35.01 -21.13 -0.38
N ALA A 483 35.22 -20.29 -1.39
CA ALA A 483 36.26 -20.43 -2.42
C ALA A 483 36.21 -21.73 -3.26
N ILE A 484 35.01 -22.23 -3.55
CA ILE A 484 34.82 -23.37 -4.46
C ILE A 484 34.83 -22.89 -5.92
N ASP A 485 35.50 -23.66 -6.79
CA ASP A 485 35.52 -23.46 -8.24
C ASP A 485 34.40 -24.28 -8.91
N TYR A 486 33.26 -23.62 -9.18
CA TYR A 486 32.09 -24.25 -9.80
C TYR A 486 32.20 -24.43 -11.32
N SER A 487 33.34 -24.10 -11.95
CA SER A 487 33.56 -24.34 -13.39
C SER A 487 33.69 -25.83 -13.74
N LYS A 488 33.82 -26.69 -12.73
CA LYS A 488 33.98 -28.15 -12.87
C LYS A 488 33.24 -28.90 -11.77
N PRO A 489 32.76 -30.14 -12.05
CA PRO A 489 32.15 -30.97 -11.03
C PRO A 489 33.22 -31.46 -10.04
N TRP A 490 32.77 -31.87 -8.86
CA TRP A 490 33.62 -32.50 -7.87
C TRP A 490 34.16 -33.84 -8.39
N ASP A 491 35.47 -34.04 -8.26
CA ASP A 491 36.21 -35.20 -8.80
C ASP A 491 36.12 -36.46 -7.90
N GLY A 492 35.35 -36.39 -6.80
CA GLY A 492 35.22 -37.45 -5.80
C GLY A 492 36.43 -37.63 -4.88
N LYS A 493 37.44 -36.74 -4.95
CA LYS A 493 38.71 -36.88 -4.20
C LYS A 493 39.17 -35.58 -3.53
N SER A 494 38.96 -34.46 -4.20
CA SER A 494 39.31 -33.13 -3.72
C SER A 494 38.52 -32.82 -2.45
N LYS A 495 39.11 -32.05 -1.53
CA LYS A 495 38.36 -31.55 -0.37
C LYS A 495 37.28 -30.59 -0.87
N ARG A 496 36.04 -30.79 -0.43
CA ARG A 496 34.91 -29.89 -0.67
C ARG A 496 34.92 -28.69 0.28
N SER A 497 35.62 -28.80 1.41
CA SER A 497 35.79 -27.69 2.36
C SER A 497 37.22 -27.22 2.52
N GLU A 498 37.39 -25.91 2.60
CA GLU A 498 38.64 -25.26 3.00
C GLU A 498 39.01 -25.65 4.44
N TRP A 499 38.01 -25.86 5.30
CA TRP A 499 38.21 -26.17 6.71
C TRP A 499 37.75 -27.60 7.04
N THR A 500 38.64 -28.34 7.69
CA THR A 500 38.38 -29.69 8.16
C THR A 500 38.76 -29.82 9.63
N ASN A 501 38.05 -30.66 10.37
CA ASN A 501 38.48 -31.08 11.70
C ASN A 501 39.70 -32.01 11.61
N ALA A 502 40.35 -32.24 12.76
CA ALA A 502 41.55 -33.08 12.85
C ALA A 502 41.31 -34.54 12.43
N ASP A 503 40.06 -35.00 12.49
CA ASP A 503 39.61 -36.33 12.02
C ASP A 503 39.32 -36.39 10.51
N GLY A 504 39.46 -35.26 9.80
CA GLY A 504 39.19 -35.13 8.38
C GLY A 504 37.74 -34.75 8.03
N THR A 505 36.87 -34.55 9.02
CA THR A 505 35.48 -34.12 8.79
C THR A 505 35.46 -32.76 8.10
N GLU A 506 34.80 -32.67 6.94
CA GLU A 506 34.61 -31.44 6.18
C GLU A 506 33.52 -30.56 6.81
N LEU A 507 33.73 -29.25 6.84
CA LEU A 507 32.82 -28.31 7.48
C LEU A 507 32.09 -27.45 6.44
N GLY A 508 30.76 -27.36 6.53
CA GLY A 508 29.98 -26.30 5.89
C GLY A 508 30.10 -25.00 6.64
N MET A 509 29.90 -23.88 5.95
CA MET A 509 30.00 -22.56 6.54
C MET A 509 29.07 -21.54 5.90
N ILE A 510 28.90 -20.43 6.61
CA ILE A 510 28.23 -19.20 6.15
C ILE A 510 29.20 -18.01 6.05
N ASP A 511 30.50 -18.27 6.22
CA ASP A 511 31.57 -17.31 6.02
C ASP A 511 31.66 -16.88 4.54
N ASN A 512 31.87 -15.59 4.27
CA ASN A 512 31.90 -15.02 2.91
C ASN A 512 30.69 -15.42 2.02
N ASP A 513 29.50 -15.40 2.61
CA ASP A 513 28.23 -15.71 1.95
C ASP A 513 28.11 -17.14 1.40
N ALA A 514 29.00 -18.04 1.84
CA ALA A 514 28.95 -19.45 1.48
C ALA A 514 27.63 -20.08 1.97
N THR A 515 27.18 -21.10 1.25
CA THR A 515 25.85 -21.69 1.36
C THR A 515 24.72 -20.75 0.96
N VAL A 516 24.69 -19.49 1.41
CA VAL A 516 23.60 -18.56 1.11
C VAL A 516 23.53 -18.22 -0.38
N LYS A 517 24.65 -17.81 -0.99
CA LYS A 517 24.68 -17.48 -2.43
C LYS A 517 24.40 -18.69 -3.32
N GLU A 518 24.89 -19.87 -2.92
CA GLU A 518 24.63 -21.12 -3.65
C GLU A 518 23.14 -21.45 -3.63
N LEU A 519 22.47 -21.28 -2.48
CA LEU A 519 21.03 -21.54 -2.38
C LEU A 519 20.20 -20.56 -3.21
N ARG A 520 20.57 -19.27 -3.25
CA ARG A 520 19.92 -18.29 -4.14
C ARG A 520 20.09 -18.67 -5.60
N PHE A 521 21.32 -18.95 -6.02
CA PHE A 521 21.62 -19.33 -7.41
C PHE A 521 20.88 -20.61 -7.83
N LEU A 522 20.92 -21.66 -7.01
CA LEU A 522 20.20 -22.90 -7.29
C LEU A 522 18.68 -22.67 -7.35
N ALA A 523 18.13 -21.79 -6.52
CA ALA A 523 16.70 -21.45 -6.56
C ALA A 523 16.32 -20.68 -7.84
N GLU A 524 17.17 -19.78 -8.33
CA GLU A 524 16.97 -19.12 -9.64
C GLU A 524 16.94 -20.12 -10.80
N VAL A 525 17.90 -21.06 -10.82
CA VAL A 525 17.96 -22.10 -11.86
C VAL A 525 16.80 -23.09 -11.72
N TYR A 526 16.43 -23.46 -10.49
CA TYR A 526 15.22 -24.26 -10.23
C TYR A 526 13.97 -23.58 -10.77
N LYS A 527 13.79 -22.29 -10.47
CA LYS A 527 12.63 -21.51 -10.96
C LYS A 527 12.55 -21.53 -12.48
N ALA A 528 13.68 -21.45 -13.17
CA ALA A 528 13.75 -21.44 -14.62
C ALA A 528 13.53 -22.82 -15.26
N THR A 529 13.92 -23.90 -14.58
CA THR A 529 14.00 -25.25 -15.18
C THR A 529 12.98 -26.26 -14.63
N GLY A 530 12.60 -26.12 -13.37
CA GLY A 530 11.82 -27.12 -12.63
C GLY A 530 12.60 -28.40 -12.29
N ASP A 531 13.93 -28.42 -12.39
CA ASP A 531 14.72 -29.63 -12.12
C ASP A 531 14.76 -29.96 -10.63
N GLU A 532 14.18 -31.10 -10.28
CA GLU A 532 14.05 -31.56 -8.89
C GLU A 532 15.41 -31.75 -8.20
N THR A 533 16.50 -31.95 -8.92
CA THR A 533 17.86 -32.05 -8.37
C THR A 533 18.24 -30.78 -7.61
N TYR A 534 17.97 -29.61 -8.19
CA TYR A 534 18.25 -28.32 -7.55
C TYR A 534 17.35 -28.10 -6.35
N LYS A 535 16.07 -28.47 -6.45
CA LYS A 535 15.15 -28.41 -5.31
C LYS A 535 15.63 -29.25 -4.13
N GLN A 536 16.07 -30.48 -4.36
CA GLN A 536 16.61 -31.32 -3.29
C GLN A 536 17.89 -30.72 -2.68
N ALA A 537 18.78 -30.14 -3.50
CA ALA A 537 19.97 -29.45 -3.01
C ALA A 537 19.60 -28.22 -2.17
N ILE A 538 18.60 -27.44 -2.58
CA ILE A 538 18.11 -26.27 -1.84
C ILE A 538 17.53 -26.69 -0.48
N LEU A 539 16.63 -27.67 -0.47
CA LEU A 539 16.02 -28.17 0.77
C LEU A 539 17.08 -28.69 1.74
N LYS A 540 18.08 -29.42 1.24
CA LYS A 540 19.21 -29.90 2.04
C LYS A 540 20.06 -28.75 2.61
N GLY A 541 20.25 -27.68 1.84
CA GLY A 541 20.92 -26.48 2.32
C GLY A 541 20.11 -25.71 3.37
N LEU A 542 18.79 -25.63 3.23
CA LEU A 542 17.93 -25.06 4.28
C LEU A 542 18.00 -25.91 5.57
N ASP A 543 18.05 -27.23 5.46
CA ASP A 543 18.27 -28.13 6.61
C ASP A 543 19.63 -27.89 7.27
N PHE A 544 20.68 -27.64 6.48
CA PHE A 544 21.98 -27.23 7.01
C PHE A 544 21.89 -25.93 7.83
N LEU A 545 21.15 -24.92 7.35
CA LEU A 545 21.00 -23.67 8.10
C LEU A 545 20.30 -23.90 9.45
N PHE A 546 19.34 -24.83 9.54
CA PHE A 546 18.77 -25.22 10.82
C PHE A 546 19.77 -25.93 11.75
N LEU A 547 20.77 -26.64 11.20
CA LEU A 547 21.85 -27.25 12.01
C LEU A 547 22.84 -26.22 12.57
N LEU A 548 23.01 -25.08 11.88
CA LEU A 548 23.85 -23.97 12.35
C LEU A 548 23.19 -23.17 13.47
N GLN A 549 21.86 -23.18 13.53
CA GLN A 549 21.10 -22.43 14.51
C GLN A 549 21.24 -23.04 15.90
N THR A 550 21.57 -22.21 16.86
CA THR A 550 21.72 -22.56 18.27
C THR A 550 20.37 -22.58 18.98
N ASP A 551 20.30 -23.20 20.16
CA ASP A 551 19.06 -23.25 20.96
C ASP A 551 18.56 -21.86 21.38
N THR A 552 19.43 -20.86 21.44
CA THR A 552 19.09 -19.45 21.71
C THR A 552 18.72 -18.67 20.45
N GLY A 553 18.81 -19.29 19.27
CA GLY A 553 18.38 -18.72 17.99
C GLY A 553 19.48 -18.11 17.11
N GLY A 554 20.69 -17.89 17.64
CA GLY A 554 21.81 -17.36 16.86
C GLY A 554 22.44 -18.40 15.93
N PHE A 555 23.13 -17.95 14.88
CA PHE A 555 23.75 -18.83 13.86
C PHE A 555 25.27 -18.87 13.98
N THR A 556 25.81 -20.07 14.11
CA THR A 556 27.27 -20.28 14.15
C THR A 556 27.91 -20.14 12.76
N GLN A 557 29.22 -19.93 12.68
CA GLN A 557 29.91 -19.75 11.39
C GLN A 557 30.00 -21.04 10.59
N VAL A 558 30.14 -22.18 11.29
CA VAL A 558 30.43 -23.48 10.70
C VAL A 558 29.64 -24.61 11.37
N TYR A 559 29.34 -25.64 10.59
CA TYR A 559 28.84 -26.91 11.07
C TYR A 559 29.47 -28.06 10.27
N PRO A 560 29.89 -29.17 10.91
CA PRO A 560 29.95 -29.40 12.36
C PRO A 560 30.91 -28.45 13.12
N LYS A 561 30.87 -28.49 14.46
CA LYS A 561 31.74 -27.63 15.29
C LYS A 561 33.22 -27.85 14.97
N ARG A 562 33.99 -26.76 14.90
CA ARG A 562 35.42 -26.77 14.57
C ARG A 562 36.29 -26.74 15.83
N GLY A 563 37.27 -27.64 15.88
CA GLY A 563 38.27 -27.68 16.95
C GLY A 563 37.75 -28.14 18.32
N ASN A 564 38.66 -28.38 19.25
CA ASN A 564 38.38 -28.79 20.63
C ASN A 564 38.33 -27.59 21.59
N PRO A 565 37.67 -27.72 22.76
CA PRO A 565 37.67 -26.69 23.80
C PRO A 565 39.07 -26.11 24.08
N GLY A 566 39.24 -24.81 23.83
CA GLY A 566 40.50 -24.08 24.01
C GLY A 566 41.36 -23.88 22.75
N ASP A 567 40.98 -24.46 21.61
CA ASP A 567 41.68 -24.26 20.34
C ASP A 567 41.46 -22.83 19.77
N PRO A 568 42.47 -22.20 19.14
CA PRO A 568 42.31 -20.88 18.52
C PRO A 568 41.21 -20.81 17.46
N GLU A 569 40.88 -21.92 16.81
CA GLU A 569 39.87 -22.02 15.75
C GLU A 569 38.42 -22.04 16.27
N GLN A 570 38.23 -22.15 17.59
CA GLN A 570 36.90 -22.31 18.20
C GLN A 570 35.96 -21.12 17.99
N TYR A 571 36.48 -19.95 17.62
CA TYR A 571 35.64 -18.77 17.39
C TYR A 571 34.56 -19.00 16.34
N SER A 572 34.80 -19.92 15.39
CA SER A 572 33.83 -20.30 14.36
C SER A 572 32.58 -21.02 14.90
N ASN A 573 32.62 -21.45 16.17
CA ASN A 573 31.48 -22.02 16.89
C ASN A 573 30.64 -20.97 17.63
N TYR A 574 31.03 -19.69 17.61
CA TYR A 574 30.24 -18.59 18.16
C TYR A 574 29.19 -18.11 17.15
N VAL A 575 28.17 -17.43 17.66
CA VAL A 575 27.20 -16.77 16.78
C VAL A 575 27.90 -15.65 16.04
N THR A 576 27.79 -15.66 14.71
CA THR A 576 28.69 -14.90 13.84
C THR A 576 27.92 -13.87 13.03
N PHE A 577 28.11 -12.59 13.38
CA PHE A 577 27.67 -11.46 12.56
C PHE A 577 28.73 -11.03 11.53
N ASN A 578 30.00 -11.37 11.77
CA ASN A 578 31.11 -11.06 10.87
C ASN A 578 30.81 -11.41 9.42
N ASP A 579 31.16 -10.47 8.52
CA ASP A 579 30.90 -10.55 7.08
C ASP A 579 29.40 -10.75 6.78
N ASN A 580 28.54 -10.18 7.63
CA ASN A 580 27.09 -10.30 7.63
C ASN A 580 26.54 -11.74 7.72
N ALA A 581 27.33 -12.73 8.13
CA ALA A 581 26.99 -14.15 7.98
C ALA A 581 25.59 -14.52 8.51
N MET A 582 25.30 -14.23 9.79
CA MET A 582 23.96 -14.48 10.35
C MET A 582 22.85 -13.67 9.66
N ILE A 583 23.13 -12.42 9.27
CA ILE A 583 22.11 -11.57 8.62
C ILE A 583 21.77 -12.08 7.22
N ASN A 584 22.75 -12.51 6.43
CA ASN A 584 22.51 -13.10 5.11
C ASN A 584 21.67 -14.38 5.20
N VAL A 585 21.91 -15.21 6.22
CA VAL A 585 21.07 -16.39 6.50
C VAL A 585 19.64 -15.99 6.82
N LEU A 586 19.45 -15.02 7.71
CA LEU A 586 18.11 -14.56 8.09
C LEU A 586 17.35 -13.93 6.91
N GLU A 587 18.04 -13.19 6.03
CA GLU A 587 17.46 -12.62 4.82
C GLU A 587 17.05 -13.69 3.81
N LEU A 588 17.91 -14.69 3.56
CA LEU A 588 17.57 -15.84 2.73
C LEU A 588 16.34 -16.59 3.27
N MET A 589 16.30 -16.81 4.59
CA MET A 589 15.16 -17.46 5.22
C MET A 589 13.89 -16.62 5.08
N ASP A 590 13.98 -15.29 5.17
CA ASP A 590 12.84 -14.38 5.01
C ASP A 590 12.33 -14.38 3.55
N GLU A 591 13.24 -14.35 2.57
CA GLU A 591 12.92 -14.52 1.14
C GLU A 591 12.18 -15.85 0.90
N ALA A 592 12.71 -16.96 1.40
CA ALA A 592 12.10 -18.28 1.25
C ALA A 592 10.76 -18.39 1.98
N ALA A 593 10.66 -17.90 3.23
CA ALA A 593 9.45 -17.94 4.03
C ALA A 593 8.29 -17.11 3.45
N ASN A 594 8.64 -16.04 2.75
CA ASN A 594 7.68 -15.17 2.06
C ASN A 594 7.51 -15.54 0.59
N ARG A 595 8.21 -16.58 0.10
CA ARG A 595 8.18 -17.03 -1.30
C ARG A 595 8.46 -15.89 -2.28
N SER A 596 9.38 -15.02 -1.86
CA SER A 596 9.92 -13.98 -2.72
C SER A 596 10.82 -14.64 -3.77
N TYR A 597 10.86 -14.07 -4.97
CA TYR A 597 11.76 -14.55 -6.01
C TYR A 597 13.19 -14.72 -5.45
N PRO A 598 13.87 -15.85 -5.71
CA PRO A 598 13.50 -16.93 -6.64
C PRO A 598 12.67 -18.09 -6.05
N PHE A 599 12.25 -18.02 -4.79
CA PHE A 599 11.54 -19.11 -4.11
C PHE A 599 10.07 -19.19 -4.54
N THR A 600 9.57 -20.41 -4.73
CA THR A 600 8.20 -20.67 -5.22
C THR A 600 7.38 -21.50 -4.23
N ASP A 601 6.05 -21.51 -4.41
CA ASP A 601 5.13 -22.33 -3.60
C ASP A 601 5.45 -23.83 -3.64
N ASP A 602 5.91 -24.35 -4.79
CA ASP A 602 6.26 -25.75 -4.97
C ASP A 602 7.65 -26.13 -4.41
N LEU A 603 8.51 -25.13 -4.16
CA LEU A 603 9.78 -25.28 -3.46
C LEU A 603 9.59 -25.14 -1.94
N ILE A 604 8.80 -24.15 -1.50
CA ILE A 604 8.59 -23.81 -0.09
C ILE A 604 7.11 -23.98 0.29
N GLY A 605 6.75 -25.20 0.71
CA GLY A 605 5.43 -25.50 1.27
C GLY A 605 5.16 -24.77 2.60
N ASP A 606 3.89 -24.70 3.02
CA ASP A 606 3.44 -23.95 4.21
C ASP A 606 4.13 -24.36 5.51
N GLU A 607 4.42 -25.65 5.69
CA GLU A 607 5.11 -26.17 6.88
C GLU A 607 6.54 -25.63 6.97
N LEU A 608 7.28 -25.67 5.86
CA LEU A 608 8.64 -25.16 5.78
C LEU A 608 8.66 -23.64 5.94
N ALA A 609 7.75 -22.92 5.28
CA ALA A 609 7.59 -21.47 5.45
C ALA A 609 7.36 -21.11 6.94
N SER A 610 6.51 -21.87 7.63
CA SER A 610 6.25 -21.68 9.05
C SER A 610 7.46 -22.00 9.93
N LYS A 611 8.24 -23.03 9.59
CA LYS A 611 9.50 -23.38 10.28
C LYS A 611 10.55 -22.27 10.11
N LEU A 612 10.70 -21.75 8.90
CA LEU A 612 11.58 -20.62 8.60
C LEU A 612 11.18 -19.38 9.39
N LYS A 613 9.89 -19.01 9.44
CA LYS A 613 9.41 -17.87 10.25
C LYS A 613 9.74 -18.00 11.75
N ARG A 614 9.61 -19.21 12.31
CA ARG A 614 10.02 -19.46 13.72
C ARG A 614 11.53 -19.34 13.91
N SER A 615 12.32 -19.86 12.97
CA SER A 615 13.78 -19.71 12.98
C SER A 615 14.21 -18.25 12.91
N ILE A 616 13.60 -17.45 12.03
CA ILE A 616 13.84 -16.02 11.91
C ILE A 616 13.52 -15.30 13.22
N GLN A 617 12.38 -15.60 13.84
CA GLN A 617 12.00 -15.00 15.11
C GLN A 617 13.01 -15.32 16.21
N ALA A 618 13.46 -16.57 16.33
CA ALA A 618 14.50 -16.94 17.29
C ALA A 618 15.83 -16.20 17.01
N GLY A 619 16.19 -16.00 15.74
CA GLY A 619 17.35 -15.19 15.37
C GLY A 619 17.20 -13.70 15.73
N VAL A 620 16.00 -13.13 15.57
CA VAL A 620 15.68 -11.76 16.02
C VAL A 620 15.80 -11.67 17.55
N ASP A 621 15.27 -12.64 18.29
CA ASP A 621 15.33 -12.67 19.75
C ASP A 621 16.80 -12.73 20.21
N TYR A 622 17.63 -13.57 19.58
CA TYR A 622 19.08 -13.61 19.84
C TYR A 622 19.75 -12.25 19.60
N ILE A 623 19.44 -11.58 18.47
CA ILE A 623 20.01 -10.26 18.16
C ILE A 623 19.67 -9.26 19.26
N LEU A 624 18.42 -9.23 19.74
CA LEU A 624 17.98 -8.31 20.77
C LEU A 624 18.68 -8.59 22.11
N ASP A 625 18.83 -9.86 22.49
CA ASP A 625 19.49 -10.27 23.74
C ASP A 625 21.01 -10.05 23.69
N ALA A 626 21.63 -10.16 22.51
CA ALA A 626 23.06 -9.96 22.31
C ALA A 626 23.48 -8.49 22.18
N GLN A 627 22.54 -7.54 22.12
CA GLN A 627 22.89 -6.13 22.00
C GLN A 627 23.68 -5.65 23.22
N ILE A 628 24.85 -5.05 22.97
CA ILE A 628 25.75 -4.64 24.04
C ILE A 628 25.15 -3.45 24.80
N LYS A 629 25.08 -3.57 26.12
CA LYS A 629 24.56 -2.55 27.03
C LYS A 629 25.65 -2.04 27.96
N VAL A 630 25.89 -0.72 27.95
CA VAL A 630 26.84 -0.03 28.82
C VAL A 630 26.10 1.06 29.59
N ASP A 631 26.25 1.07 30.92
CA ASP A 631 25.63 2.08 31.80
C ASP A 631 24.13 2.32 31.54
N GLY A 632 23.40 1.25 31.24
CA GLY A 632 21.96 1.34 30.96
C GLY A 632 21.60 1.62 29.50
N LYS A 633 22.55 2.03 28.65
CA LYS A 633 22.32 2.37 27.24
C LYS A 633 22.60 1.20 26.32
N LEU A 634 21.66 0.91 25.41
CA LEU A 634 21.86 -0.04 24.33
C LEU A 634 22.73 0.60 23.25
N LEU A 635 23.76 -0.11 22.81
CA LEU A 635 24.71 0.36 21.82
C LEU A 635 24.58 -0.48 20.54
N ALA A 636 25.65 -1.17 20.15
CA ALA A 636 25.73 -1.99 18.95
C ALA A 636 26.09 -3.45 19.29
N TRP A 637 26.59 -4.20 18.33
CA TRP A 637 26.97 -5.61 18.48
C TRP A 637 28.45 -5.83 18.20
N CYS A 638 29.01 -6.90 18.77
CA CYS A 638 30.29 -7.45 18.38
C CYS A 638 30.17 -8.24 17.08
N ALA A 639 31.29 -8.47 16.39
CA ALA A 639 31.32 -9.33 15.22
C ALA A 639 30.99 -10.80 15.54
N GLN A 640 31.20 -11.23 16.80
CA GLN A 640 30.84 -12.55 17.29
C GLN A 640 30.33 -12.49 18.74
N HIS A 641 29.40 -13.37 19.08
CA HIS A 641 28.81 -13.48 20.41
C HIS A 641 28.70 -14.93 20.88
N ASP A 642 28.76 -15.13 22.19
CA ASP A 642 28.59 -16.44 22.82
C ASP A 642 27.20 -17.01 22.52
N PRO A 643 27.09 -18.25 22.03
CA PRO A 643 25.82 -18.86 21.67
C PRO A 643 24.87 -19.09 22.86
N VAL A 644 25.34 -18.97 24.11
CA VAL A 644 24.53 -19.21 25.30
C VAL A 644 24.43 -17.97 26.18
N THR A 645 25.54 -17.28 26.42
CA THR A 645 25.58 -16.12 27.32
C THR A 645 25.34 -14.79 26.61
N PHE A 646 25.30 -14.78 25.28
CA PHE A 646 25.20 -13.58 24.43
C PHE A 646 26.38 -12.61 24.57
N GLU A 647 27.41 -12.95 25.35
CA GLU A 647 28.54 -12.07 25.58
C GLU A 647 29.36 -11.84 24.29
N PRO A 648 29.88 -10.62 24.07
CA PRO A 648 30.85 -10.35 23.01
C PRO A 648 32.05 -11.31 23.10
N LYS A 649 32.42 -11.93 21.99
CA LYS A 649 33.61 -12.77 21.87
C LYS A 649 34.54 -12.23 20.79
N GLY A 650 35.83 -12.51 20.96
CA GLY A 650 36.83 -12.28 19.92
C GLY A 650 36.86 -13.44 18.93
N ALA A 651 37.52 -13.21 17.81
CA ALA A 651 37.73 -14.22 16.77
C ALA A 651 39.21 -14.49 16.52
N ARG A 652 39.77 -14.00 15.41
CA ARG A 652 41.22 -14.10 15.15
C ARG A 652 41.98 -13.26 16.17
N THR A 653 43.29 -13.46 16.28
CA THR A 653 44.11 -12.80 17.33
C THR A 653 44.00 -11.28 17.33
N TYR A 654 43.69 -10.67 16.19
CA TYR A 654 43.50 -9.22 16.02
C TYR A 654 42.03 -8.75 16.07
N GLU A 655 41.08 -9.63 16.40
CA GLU A 655 39.64 -9.35 16.49
C GLU A 655 39.17 -9.57 17.93
N HIS A 656 39.22 -8.51 18.72
CA HIS A 656 38.90 -8.54 20.14
C HIS A 656 37.38 -8.42 20.38
N PRO A 657 36.87 -8.89 21.54
CA PRO A 657 35.54 -8.51 22.00
C PRO A 657 35.37 -6.98 21.98
N SER A 658 34.46 -6.48 21.16
CA SER A 658 34.36 -5.05 20.84
C SER A 658 32.97 -4.69 20.32
N LEU A 659 32.66 -3.40 20.23
CA LEU A 659 31.55 -2.93 19.40
C LEU A 659 32.06 -2.83 17.95
N SER A 660 31.35 -3.48 17.02
CA SER A 660 31.71 -3.51 15.60
C SER A 660 31.03 -2.38 14.84
N GLY A 661 31.82 -1.51 14.21
CA GLY A 661 31.33 -0.44 13.36
C GLY A 661 30.82 -0.92 11.99
N SER A 662 31.34 -2.05 11.48
CA SER A 662 30.92 -2.61 10.19
C SER A 662 29.70 -3.51 10.34
N GLU A 663 29.79 -4.55 11.16
CA GLU A 663 28.79 -5.63 11.21
C GLU A 663 27.45 -5.15 11.78
N SER A 664 27.47 -4.14 12.66
CA SER A 664 26.25 -3.63 13.28
C SER A 664 25.31 -2.93 12.27
N VAL A 665 25.80 -2.51 11.10
CA VAL A 665 24.98 -1.81 10.09
C VAL A 665 23.91 -2.73 9.52
N SER A 666 24.27 -3.95 9.14
CA SER A 666 23.32 -4.92 8.56
C SER A 666 22.31 -5.41 9.59
N ILE A 667 22.72 -5.54 10.86
CA ILE A 667 21.82 -5.87 11.97
C ILE A 667 20.74 -4.79 12.13
N VAL A 668 21.13 -3.51 12.18
CA VAL A 668 20.16 -2.41 12.29
C VAL A 668 19.24 -2.36 11.07
N ARG A 669 19.79 -2.49 9.85
CA ARG A 669 19.00 -2.55 8.61
C ARG A 669 17.98 -3.71 8.63
N PHE A 670 18.38 -4.89 9.09
CA PHE A 670 17.51 -6.05 9.19
C PHE A 670 16.40 -5.84 10.23
N LEU A 671 16.73 -5.29 11.41
CA LEU A 671 15.75 -4.98 12.46
C LEU A 671 14.74 -3.91 12.03
N MET A 672 15.21 -2.84 11.37
CA MET A 672 14.33 -1.82 10.77
C MET A 672 13.41 -2.40 9.71
N GLY A 673 13.83 -3.45 9.01
CA GLY A 673 13.05 -4.14 7.98
C GLY A 673 11.99 -5.12 8.48
N ARG A 674 11.91 -5.38 9.80
CA ARG A 674 10.93 -6.35 10.32
C ARG A 674 9.49 -5.84 10.16
N PRO A 675 8.55 -6.68 9.69
CA PRO A 675 7.13 -6.29 9.57
C PRO A 675 6.50 -5.84 10.90
N ALA A 676 6.87 -6.50 12.00
CA ALA A 676 6.44 -6.15 13.35
C ALA A 676 7.49 -5.28 14.05
N GLN A 677 7.29 -3.97 14.08
CA GLN A 677 8.16 -3.02 14.79
C GLN A 677 7.85 -2.99 16.28
N THR A 678 8.20 -4.05 17.01
CA THR A 678 7.96 -4.17 18.46
C THR A 678 8.72 -3.11 19.26
N PRO A 679 8.27 -2.74 20.48
CA PRO A 679 9.01 -1.80 21.33
C PRO A 679 10.46 -2.22 21.61
N ALA A 680 10.75 -3.52 21.65
CA ALA A 680 12.11 -4.03 21.84
C ALA A 680 12.99 -3.76 20.60
N ILE A 681 12.50 -4.07 19.41
CA ILE A 681 13.19 -3.76 18.13
C ILE A 681 13.44 -2.26 18.00
N LYS A 682 12.42 -1.44 18.26
CA LYS A 682 12.51 0.01 18.19
C LYS A 682 13.58 0.59 19.11
N ARG A 683 13.61 0.16 20.39
CA ARG A 683 14.67 0.56 21.34
C ARG A 683 16.05 0.10 20.91
N ALA A 684 16.16 -1.13 20.38
CA ALA A 684 17.42 -1.67 19.91
C ALA A 684 17.98 -0.87 18.73
N VAL A 685 17.15 -0.60 17.72
CA VAL A 685 17.49 0.22 16.55
C VAL A 685 17.85 1.64 16.99
N GLN A 686 17.04 2.27 17.84
CA GLN A 686 17.29 3.62 18.31
C GLN A 686 18.64 3.74 19.02
N GLY A 687 18.94 2.84 19.97
CA GLY A 687 20.22 2.86 20.70
C GLY A 687 21.43 2.66 19.78
N ALA A 688 21.32 1.80 18.77
CA ALA A 688 22.39 1.58 17.79
C ALA A 688 22.60 2.79 16.86
N LEU A 689 21.53 3.43 16.38
CA LEU A 689 21.62 4.64 15.55
C LEU A 689 22.20 5.82 16.34
N GLU A 690 21.79 5.98 17.61
CA GLU A 690 22.38 6.98 18.51
C GLU A 690 23.87 6.71 18.73
N TRP A 691 24.27 5.47 18.99
CA TRP A 691 25.69 5.11 19.12
C TRP A 691 26.48 5.40 17.85
N PHE A 692 25.96 5.05 16.67
CA PHE A 692 26.62 5.34 15.40
C PHE A 692 26.82 6.85 15.20
N ASP A 693 25.83 7.68 15.53
CA ASP A 693 25.96 9.12 15.38
C ASP A 693 26.93 9.72 16.42
N ASP A 694 27.02 9.15 17.62
CA ASP A 694 27.92 9.61 18.68
C ASP A 694 29.40 9.31 18.41
N VAL A 695 29.72 8.17 17.76
CA VAL A 695 31.11 7.72 17.57
C VAL A 695 31.70 8.03 16.19
N LYS A 696 30.94 8.68 15.30
CA LYS A 696 31.40 9.01 13.94
C LYS A 696 32.55 10.03 13.96
N LEU A 697 33.49 9.87 13.03
CA LEU A 697 34.55 10.83 12.76
C LEU A 697 34.14 11.73 11.60
N GLU A 698 33.64 12.92 11.91
CA GLU A 698 33.32 13.92 10.89
C GLU A 698 34.59 14.58 10.35
N GLY A 699 34.63 14.84 9.04
CA GLY A 699 35.76 15.47 8.39
C GLY A 699 36.98 14.55 8.19
N ILE A 700 36.81 13.24 8.38
CA ILE A 700 37.89 12.25 8.29
C ILE A 700 37.54 11.18 7.26
N ARG A 701 38.47 10.87 6.36
CA ARG A 701 38.40 9.74 5.42
C ARG A 701 39.40 8.66 5.80
N TYR A 702 38.94 7.41 5.87
CA TYR A 702 39.83 6.25 5.94
C TYR A 702 40.40 5.91 4.55
N VAL A 703 41.70 5.61 4.49
CA VAL A 703 42.41 5.13 3.30
C VAL A 703 43.16 3.86 3.65
N SER A 704 42.83 2.75 2.99
CA SER A 704 43.55 1.49 3.21
C SER A 704 44.83 1.47 2.38
N GLY A 705 45.95 1.08 3.00
CA GLY A 705 47.21 0.84 2.29
C GLY A 705 47.81 2.07 1.60
N ASP A 706 47.59 3.27 2.13
CA ASP A 706 48.13 4.51 1.56
C ASP A 706 49.66 4.44 1.37
N PRO A 707 50.21 4.80 0.19
CA PRO A 707 51.65 4.72 -0.07
C PRO A 707 52.52 5.57 0.86
N ASN A 708 51.96 6.63 1.47
CA ASN A 708 52.66 7.50 2.42
C ASN A 708 52.47 7.03 3.88
N GLY A 709 51.76 5.92 4.10
CA GLY A 709 51.47 5.38 5.42
C GLY A 709 50.46 6.21 6.22
N VAL A 710 49.59 6.97 5.55
CA VAL A 710 48.55 7.78 6.21
C VAL A 710 47.18 7.17 5.99
N TYR A 711 46.54 6.71 7.08
CA TYR A 711 45.29 5.93 6.99
C TYR A 711 44.02 6.72 7.33
N PHE A 712 44.15 7.82 8.06
CA PHE A 712 43.03 8.71 8.42
C PHE A 712 43.42 10.13 8.02
N ILE A 713 42.80 10.64 6.96
CA ILE A 713 43.12 11.95 6.39
C ILE A 713 41.98 12.94 6.59
N GLN A 714 42.30 14.23 6.64
CA GLN A 714 41.31 15.30 6.68
C GLN A 714 40.60 15.40 5.34
N ASP A 715 39.27 15.31 5.38
CA ASP A 715 38.37 15.46 4.24
C ASP A 715 37.02 15.97 4.78
N PRO A 716 36.72 17.28 4.67
CA PRO A 716 35.52 17.89 5.25
C PRO A 716 34.19 17.27 4.80
N LYS A 717 34.18 16.49 3.71
CA LYS A 717 32.97 15.83 3.17
C LYS A 717 32.85 14.36 3.60
N ALA A 718 33.86 13.83 4.27
CA ALA A 718 33.92 12.44 4.68
C ALA A 718 33.42 12.22 6.11
N THR A 719 32.87 11.03 6.32
CA THR A 719 32.49 10.53 7.65
C THR A 719 33.00 9.10 7.74
N THR A 720 33.71 8.80 8.82
CA THR A 720 34.35 7.50 9.04
C THR A 720 33.97 6.92 10.40
N TRP A 721 33.86 5.60 10.47
CA TRP A 721 33.80 4.84 11.70
C TRP A 721 35.00 3.90 11.75
N TYR A 722 35.55 3.68 12.94
CA TYR A 722 36.49 2.58 13.16
C TYR A 722 35.77 1.24 13.03
N ARG A 723 36.51 0.19 12.70
CA ARG A 723 35.95 -1.16 12.65
C ARG A 723 35.64 -1.73 14.03
N PHE A 724 36.48 -1.43 15.03
CA PHE A 724 36.36 -1.96 16.38
C PHE A 724 36.48 -0.86 17.43
N TYR A 725 35.58 -0.87 18.41
CA TYR A 725 35.58 0.05 19.55
C TYR A 725 35.63 -0.72 20.87
N GLU A 726 36.42 -0.21 21.82
CA GLU A 726 36.48 -0.73 23.18
C GLU A 726 35.13 -0.52 23.90
N ILE A 727 34.59 -1.62 24.45
CA ILE A 727 33.33 -1.60 25.19
C ILE A 727 33.53 -0.78 26.47
N GLY A 728 32.64 0.19 26.69
CA GLY A 728 32.68 1.07 27.87
C GLY A 728 33.34 2.43 27.62
N THR A 729 34.30 2.53 26.69
CA THR A 729 35.04 3.79 26.44
C THR A 729 34.85 4.36 25.03
N ASN A 730 34.36 3.56 24.07
CA ASN A 730 34.29 3.91 22.64
C ASN A 730 35.64 4.34 22.04
N LYS A 731 36.77 3.91 22.61
CA LYS A 731 38.09 4.14 22.00
C LYS A 731 38.32 3.18 20.83
N PRO A 732 39.00 3.60 19.75
CA PRO A 732 39.35 2.70 18.66
C PRO A 732 40.28 1.58 19.14
N ILE A 733 40.07 0.38 18.61
CA ILE A 733 40.96 -0.76 18.79
C ILE A 733 41.73 -1.00 17.48
N PHE A 734 43.06 -1.03 17.59
CA PHE A 734 43.95 -1.56 16.56
C PHE A 734 44.70 -2.77 17.14
N SER A 735 44.89 -3.84 16.38
CA SER A 735 45.62 -5.02 16.85
C SER A 735 46.39 -5.72 15.73
N GLY A 736 47.60 -6.14 16.03
CA GLY A 736 48.43 -6.95 15.15
C GLY A 736 48.22 -8.45 15.39
N ARG A 737 49.01 -9.28 14.70
CA ARG A 737 49.07 -10.74 14.94
C ARG A 737 49.55 -11.10 16.34
N ASP A 738 50.21 -10.18 17.04
CA ASP A 738 50.59 -10.31 18.46
C ASP A 738 49.39 -10.35 19.42
N GLY A 739 48.21 -9.98 18.94
CA GLY A 739 46.97 -9.96 19.71
C GLY A 739 46.94 -8.91 20.82
N VAL A 740 47.76 -7.87 20.71
CA VAL A 740 47.80 -6.79 21.70
C VAL A 740 47.06 -5.57 21.16
N ILE A 741 46.07 -5.08 21.92
CA ILE A 741 45.36 -3.83 21.62
C ILE A 741 46.34 -2.66 21.67
N LYS A 742 46.34 -1.86 20.61
CA LYS A 742 47.14 -0.64 20.43
C LYS A 742 46.26 0.59 20.29
N SER A 743 46.80 1.74 20.68
CA SER A 743 46.08 3.03 20.64
C SER A 743 46.07 3.68 19.26
N THR A 744 47.04 3.39 18.41
CA THR A 744 47.15 3.97 17.08
C THR A 744 47.44 2.91 16.03
N ILE A 745 46.94 3.13 14.81
CA ILE A 745 47.17 2.21 13.70
C ILE A 745 48.68 2.06 13.39
N GLN A 746 49.53 3.04 13.70
CA GLN A 746 50.97 2.97 13.39
C GLN A 746 51.73 1.96 14.26
N GLU A 747 51.14 1.52 15.38
CA GLU A 747 51.76 0.59 16.32
C GLU A 747 51.63 -0.90 15.89
N ILE A 748 50.80 -1.21 14.89
CA ILE A 748 50.64 -2.57 14.36
C ILE A 748 51.46 -2.74 13.08
N GLU A 749 51.80 -3.96 12.68
CA GLU A 749 52.61 -4.26 11.51
C GLU A 749 52.00 -3.79 10.18
N LYS A 750 52.84 -3.32 9.24
CA LYS A 750 52.42 -2.80 7.92
C LYS A 750 51.49 -3.76 7.17
N GLU A 751 51.76 -5.06 7.25
CA GLU A 751 50.92 -6.10 6.63
C GLU A 751 49.47 -6.07 7.12
N ARG A 752 49.22 -5.83 8.41
CA ARG A 752 47.87 -5.69 8.97
C ARG A 752 47.26 -4.31 8.75
N ARG A 753 48.06 -3.25 8.69
CA ARG A 753 47.54 -1.91 8.37
C ARG A 753 47.06 -1.79 6.94
N ASP A 754 47.75 -2.44 6.00
CA ASP A 754 47.46 -2.33 4.58
C ASP A 754 46.52 -3.43 4.08
N GLY A 755 46.63 -4.63 4.65
CA GLY A 755 45.87 -5.81 4.24
C GLY A 755 44.54 -6.00 4.97
N TYR A 756 44.18 -5.09 5.89
CA TYR A 756 42.93 -5.17 6.65
C TYR A 756 42.33 -3.77 6.85
N SER A 757 41.01 -3.64 6.65
CA SER A 757 40.31 -2.38 6.83
C SER A 757 40.01 -2.11 8.31
N TRP A 758 40.56 -1.02 8.85
CA TRP A 758 40.39 -0.58 10.24
C TRP A 758 39.36 0.54 10.41
N GLY A 759 38.82 1.05 9.31
CA GLY A 759 37.71 2.01 9.31
C GLY A 759 37.05 2.10 7.94
N GLY A 760 35.95 2.85 7.88
CA GLY A 760 35.18 3.05 6.66
C GLY A 760 33.93 3.89 6.88
N SER A 761 33.20 4.19 5.81
CA SER A 761 31.97 4.99 5.84
C SER A 761 30.72 4.17 6.17
N TYR A 762 30.85 3.15 7.03
CA TYR A 762 29.90 2.03 7.18
C TYR A 762 28.45 2.48 7.40
N ALA A 763 28.19 3.32 8.42
CA ALA A 763 26.84 3.71 8.82
C ALA A 763 26.32 4.98 8.11
N LYS A 764 27.08 5.55 7.16
CA LYS A 764 26.73 6.84 6.53
C LYS A 764 25.34 6.81 5.88
N GLN A 765 25.09 5.80 5.03
CA GLN A 765 23.81 5.66 4.35
C GLN A 765 22.69 5.25 5.32
N LEU A 766 23.00 4.41 6.32
CA LEU A 766 22.03 4.00 7.34
C LEU A 766 21.50 5.19 8.13
N LEU A 767 22.38 6.06 8.63
CA LEU A 767 21.99 7.27 9.35
C LEU A 767 21.20 8.22 8.45
N ALA A 768 21.66 8.44 7.21
CA ALA A 768 20.96 9.30 6.26
C ALA A 768 19.53 8.79 5.98
N THR A 769 19.37 7.50 5.71
CA THR A 769 18.08 6.87 5.44
C THR A 769 17.20 6.87 6.68
N ALA A 770 17.75 6.53 7.85
CA ALA A 770 17.01 6.56 9.12
C ALA A 770 16.50 7.96 9.46
N SER A 771 17.29 9.02 9.24
CA SER A 771 16.88 10.41 9.53
C SER A 771 15.88 10.98 8.53
N THR A 772 15.89 10.52 7.27
CA THR A 772 15.02 11.05 6.22
C THR A 772 13.71 10.30 6.09
N THR A 773 13.76 8.96 6.10
CA THR A 773 12.63 8.11 5.72
C THR A 773 12.37 6.97 6.71
N GLY A 774 13.38 6.54 7.46
CA GLY A 774 13.27 5.33 8.27
C GLY A 774 13.15 4.09 7.39
N TYR A 775 12.27 3.16 7.76
CA TYR A 775 11.93 2.03 6.90
C TYR A 775 10.94 2.47 5.81
N PHE A 776 11.48 2.69 4.60
CA PHE A 776 10.73 3.24 3.49
C PHE A 776 9.92 2.26 2.62
N PRO A 777 10.25 0.96 2.48
CA PRO A 777 9.51 0.08 1.57
C PRO A 777 8.00 0.07 1.81
N GLY A 778 7.25 0.24 0.72
CA GLY A 778 5.79 0.27 0.73
C GLY A 778 5.15 1.48 1.41
N LYS A 779 5.92 2.51 1.80
CA LYS A 779 5.38 3.74 2.43
C LYS A 779 5.02 4.80 1.40
N ILE A 780 4.18 5.75 1.81
CA ILE A 780 3.78 6.92 1.02
C ILE A 780 4.21 8.17 1.80
N TYR A 781 4.63 9.21 1.08
CA TYR A 781 5.10 10.47 1.65
C TYR A 781 4.40 11.66 1.00
N ALA A 782 4.07 12.67 1.81
CA ALA A 782 3.85 14.03 1.34
C ALA A 782 5.21 14.73 1.27
N GLU A 783 5.58 15.21 0.09
CA GLU A 783 6.87 15.84 -0.20
C GLU A 783 6.69 17.31 -0.58
N VAL A 784 7.37 18.20 0.14
CA VAL A 784 7.42 19.62 -0.21
C VAL A 784 8.47 19.81 -1.31
N VAL A 785 8.03 20.00 -2.55
CA VAL A 785 8.91 20.15 -3.72
C VAL A 785 9.13 21.61 -4.13
N GLY A 786 8.30 22.53 -3.62
CA GLY A 786 8.38 23.97 -3.87
C GLY A 786 8.07 24.81 -2.63
N ALA A 787 8.22 26.13 -2.75
CA ALA A 787 8.05 27.07 -1.65
C ALA A 787 7.42 28.41 -2.11
N SER A 788 6.56 28.38 -3.13
CA SER A 788 5.91 29.59 -3.66
C SER A 788 4.75 30.06 -2.76
N SER A 789 4.11 29.13 -2.06
CA SER A 789 3.00 29.34 -1.14
C SER A 789 3.45 30.04 0.15
N LYS A 790 2.59 30.93 0.66
CA LYS A 790 2.84 31.68 1.90
C LYS A 790 1.63 31.67 2.81
N ASP A 791 1.89 31.57 4.11
CA ASP A 791 0.85 31.80 5.11
C ASP A 791 0.60 33.28 5.37
N ARG A 792 -0.38 33.58 6.23
CA ARG A 792 -0.75 34.96 6.61
C ARG A 792 0.37 35.75 7.29
N ASN A 793 1.38 35.07 7.82
CA ASN A 793 2.56 35.68 8.44
C ASN A 793 3.73 35.84 7.44
N GLY A 794 3.55 35.42 6.19
CA GLY A 794 4.55 35.52 5.13
C GLY A 794 5.58 34.39 5.10
N ARG A 795 5.42 33.35 5.93
CA ARG A 795 6.30 32.17 5.99
C ARG A 795 6.09 31.30 4.75
N THR A 796 7.17 30.74 4.20
CA THR A 796 7.15 29.81 3.06
C THR A 796 7.28 28.36 3.53
N LEU A 797 6.94 27.40 2.68
CA LEU A 797 7.12 25.97 2.98
C LEU A 797 8.61 25.59 3.14
N LEU A 798 8.88 24.59 3.99
CA LEU A 798 10.21 23.98 4.13
C LEU A 798 10.48 23.00 2.97
N GLN A 799 11.16 23.48 1.92
CA GLN A 799 11.48 22.66 0.75
C GLN A 799 12.31 21.42 1.12
N GLY A 800 11.97 20.27 0.54
CA GLY A 800 12.60 18.98 0.81
C GLY A 800 12.03 18.24 2.03
N GLN A 801 11.04 18.82 2.73
CA GLN A 801 10.38 18.13 3.83
C GLN A 801 9.61 16.90 3.33
N LEU A 802 9.89 15.75 3.94
CA LEU A 802 9.17 14.49 3.73
C LEU A 802 8.36 14.15 4.97
N THR A 803 7.06 13.97 4.81
CA THR A 803 6.15 13.52 5.87
C THR A 803 5.52 12.20 5.48
N GLN A 804 5.79 11.14 6.25
CA GLN A 804 5.19 9.83 6.01
C GLN A 804 3.66 9.92 6.21
N VAL A 805 2.91 9.33 5.28
CA VAL A 805 1.45 9.25 5.37
C VAL A 805 1.05 8.19 6.40
N ALA A 806 0.27 8.60 7.39
CA ALA A 806 -0.40 7.72 8.33
C ALA A 806 -1.80 7.35 7.81
N SER A 807 -2.42 6.30 8.35
CA SER A 807 -3.82 5.96 8.05
C SER A 807 -4.74 6.45 9.15
N VAL A 808 -5.79 7.20 8.77
CA VAL A 808 -6.93 7.49 9.66
C VAL A 808 -8.14 6.62 9.33
N THR A 809 -8.00 5.68 8.40
CA THR A 809 -9.14 4.89 7.94
C THR A 809 -9.74 4.10 9.10
N GLU A 810 -8.96 3.53 10.03
CA GLU A 810 -9.51 2.80 11.17
C GLU A 810 -10.35 3.70 12.09
N GLN A 811 -9.88 4.92 12.40
CA GLN A 811 -10.65 5.91 13.16
C GLN A 811 -11.97 6.24 12.47
N LEU A 812 -11.94 6.52 11.16
CA LEU A 812 -13.15 6.75 10.36
C LEU A 812 -14.09 5.53 10.36
N GLY A 813 -13.55 4.32 10.50
CA GLY A 813 -14.32 3.07 10.54
C GLY A 813 -15.04 2.81 11.86
N ARG A 814 -14.53 3.36 12.96
CA ARG A 814 -15.17 3.29 14.29
C ARG A 814 -16.31 4.31 14.43
N MET A 815 -16.41 5.28 13.52
CA MET A 815 -17.44 6.31 13.53
C MET A 815 -18.76 5.76 12.99
N GLN A 816 -19.88 6.33 13.44
CA GLN A 816 -21.21 5.86 13.06
C GLN A 816 -21.44 6.06 11.55
N ASN A 817 -21.44 4.96 10.79
CA ASN A 817 -21.74 4.95 9.36
C ASN A 817 -23.25 4.88 9.13
N GLU A 818 -23.98 5.85 9.68
CA GLU A 818 -25.43 5.93 9.56
C GLU A 818 -25.84 7.23 8.87
N LEU A 819 -26.76 7.11 7.91
CA LEU A 819 -27.44 8.22 7.23
C LEU A 819 -28.94 8.12 7.48
N THR A 820 -29.58 9.20 7.92
CA THR A 820 -31.04 9.21 8.15
C THR A 820 -31.79 9.89 7.01
N VAL A 821 -32.86 9.25 6.51
CA VAL A 821 -33.75 9.75 5.48
C VAL A 821 -35.14 9.99 6.07
N ALA A 822 -35.71 11.18 5.85
CA ALA A 822 -37.09 11.47 6.22
C ALA A 822 -37.75 12.39 5.18
N ALA A 823 -38.87 11.96 4.60
CA ALA A 823 -39.59 12.72 3.58
C ALA A 823 -40.05 14.11 4.08
N ASP A 824 -40.28 14.26 5.38
CA ASP A 824 -40.67 15.51 6.04
C ASP A 824 -39.51 16.50 6.27
N GLY A 825 -38.26 16.08 5.99
CA GLY A 825 -37.05 16.88 6.22
C GLY A 825 -36.47 16.79 7.63
N SER A 826 -36.98 15.90 8.50
CA SER A 826 -36.42 15.64 9.84
C SER A 826 -35.19 14.72 9.84
N GLY A 827 -34.79 14.21 8.67
CA GLY A 827 -33.57 13.43 8.44
C GLY A 827 -32.50 14.26 7.74
N GLU A 828 -31.30 13.68 7.61
CA GLU A 828 -30.19 14.28 6.86
C GLU A 828 -30.54 14.42 5.36
N TYR A 829 -31.30 13.46 4.84
CA TYR A 829 -31.76 13.45 3.45
C TYR A 829 -33.29 13.38 3.37
N LYS A 830 -33.85 13.97 2.31
CA LYS A 830 -35.29 13.89 2.01
C LYS A 830 -35.65 12.68 1.15
N THR A 831 -34.70 12.18 0.37
CA THR A 831 -34.88 11.08 -0.59
C THR A 831 -33.91 9.96 -0.26
N VAL A 832 -34.29 8.72 -0.57
CA VAL A 832 -33.44 7.55 -0.37
C VAL A 832 -32.28 7.57 -1.35
N GLN A 833 -32.54 7.96 -2.60
CA GLN A 833 -31.48 8.08 -3.62
C GLN A 833 -30.37 9.05 -3.18
N ALA A 834 -30.69 10.20 -2.56
CA ALA A 834 -29.66 11.14 -2.11
C ALA A 834 -28.77 10.55 -1.00
N ALA A 835 -29.32 9.73 -0.12
CA ALA A 835 -28.52 9.02 0.89
C ALA A 835 -27.66 7.92 0.28
N VAL A 836 -28.14 7.22 -0.76
CA VAL A 836 -27.31 6.26 -1.53
C VAL A 836 -26.18 7.00 -2.26
N ASP A 837 -26.47 8.16 -2.84
CA ASP A 837 -25.51 9.00 -3.54
C ASP A 837 -24.39 9.51 -2.61
N ALA A 838 -24.72 9.77 -1.35
CA ALA A 838 -23.80 10.18 -0.28
C ALA A 838 -22.78 9.12 0.15
N VAL A 839 -23.01 7.83 -0.15
CA VAL A 839 -22.03 6.76 0.09
C VAL A 839 -20.94 6.82 -0.98
N PRO A 840 -19.64 6.76 -0.63
CA PRO A 840 -18.55 6.82 -1.60
C PRO A 840 -18.55 5.63 -2.57
N ALA A 841 -18.11 5.86 -3.81
CA ALA A 841 -17.79 4.80 -4.75
C ALA A 841 -16.61 3.95 -4.25
N GLY A 842 -16.62 2.66 -4.55
CA GLY A 842 -15.67 1.68 -4.04
C GLY A 842 -15.76 1.46 -2.53
N ASN A 843 -16.93 1.70 -1.92
CA ASN A 843 -17.14 1.52 -0.48
C ASN A 843 -16.69 0.12 -0.04
N GLN A 844 -16.00 0.01 1.09
CA GLN A 844 -15.50 -1.27 1.62
C GLN A 844 -16.03 -1.59 3.01
N ARG A 845 -17.00 -0.80 3.51
CA ARG A 845 -17.44 -0.85 4.90
C ARG A 845 -18.94 -0.76 5.03
N PRO A 846 -19.55 -1.41 6.05
CA PRO A 846 -20.98 -1.29 6.30
C PRO A 846 -21.43 0.17 6.46
N VAL A 847 -22.46 0.56 5.71
CA VAL A 847 -23.17 1.85 5.85
C VAL A 847 -24.66 1.57 5.99
N THR A 848 -25.28 2.07 7.05
CA THR A 848 -26.74 1.95 7.27
C THR A 848 -27.45 3.23 6.83
N ILE A 849 -28.40 3.10 5.92
CA ILE A 849 -29.32 4.16 5.53
C ILE A 849 -30.66 3.89 6.20
N ARG A 850 -30.98 4.65 7.25
CA ARG A 850 -32.25 4.56 7.98
C ARG A 850 -33.32 5.41 7.31
N VAL A 851 -34.42 4.79 6.91
CA VAL A 851 -35.53 5.44 6.22
C VAL A 851 -36.74 5.49 7.14
N LYS A 852 -37.08 6.69 7.61
CA LYS A 852 -38.26 6.89 8.47
C LYS A 852 -39.55 6.54 7.75
N ASN A 853 -40.63 6.39 8.50
CA ASN A 853 -41.97 6.22 7.95
C ASN A 853 -42.33 7.33 6.94
N GLY A 854 -42.88 6.95 5.79
CA GLY A 854 -43.22 7.87 4.70
C GLY A 854 -43.35 7.17 3.35
N VAL A 855 -43.98 7.87 2.40
CA VAL A 855 -44.07 7.45 1.00
C VAL A 855 -43.05 8.23 0.16
N TYR A 856 -42.08 7.52 -0.39
CA TYR A 856 -40.98 8.02 -1.18
C TYR A 856 -41.23 7.71 -2.66
N LYS A 857 -41.83 8.67 -3.38
CA LYS A 857 -42.12 8.50 -4.81
C LYS A 857 -40.89 8.82 -5.68
N GLU A 858 -39.99 7.85 -5.81
CA GLU A 858 -38.70 7.99 -6.50
C GLU A 858 -38.21 6.65 -7.06
N VAL A 859 -37.24 6.71 -7.97
CA VAL A 859 -36.50 5.53 -8.44
C VAL A 859 -35.18 5.45 -7.68
N VAL A 860 -34.92 4.33 -7.00
CA VAL A 860 -33.70 4.11 -6.20
C VAL A 860 -32.73 3.19 -6.92
N ARG A 861 -31.44 3.53 -6.95
CA ARG A 861 -30.37 2.74 -7.58
C ARG A 861 -29.19 2.64 -6.63
N ILE A 862 -28.87 1.41 -6.23
CA ILE A 862 -27.62 1.06 -5.55
C ILE A 862 -26.66 0.49 -6.62
N PRO A 863 -25.72 1.30 -7.14
CA PRO A 863 -24.83 0.91 -8.23
C PRO A 863 -23.78 -0.11 -7.78
N GLY A 864 -23.22 -0.88 -8.72
CA GLY A 864 -22.29 -1.98 -8.45
C GLY A 864 -21.03 -1.63 -7.67
N ASP A 865 -20.62 -0.36 -7.70
CA ASP A 865 -19.45 0.18 -7.01
C ASP A 865 -19.75 0.65 -5.57
N LYS A 866 -20.95 0.43 -5.03
CA LYS A 866 -21.32 0.79 -3.65
C LYS A 866 -21.77 -0.42 -2.82
N PRO A 867 -20.89 -1.40 -2.55
CA PRO A 867 -21.25 -2.56 -1.73
C PRO A 867 -21.36 -2.19 -0.25
N TYR A 868 -21.81 -3.14 0.58
CA TYR A 868 -21.93 -3.01 2.04
C TYR A 868 -22.95 -1.96 2.51
N ILE A 869 -24.01 -1.71 1.73
CA ILE A 869 -25.11 -0.83 2.15
C ILE A 869 -26.20 -1.66 2.84
N THR A 870 -26.65 -1.20 4.01
CA THR A 870 -27.89 -1.64 4.65
C THR A 870 -28.96 -0.57 4.47
N LEU A 871 -30.06 -0.89 3.79
CA LEU A 871 -31.24 -0.01 3.72
C LEU A 871 -32.29 -0.48 4.73
N GLU A 872 -32.53 0.31 5.77
CA GLU A 872 -33.35 -0.08 6.92
C GLU A 872 -34.53 0.89 7.08
N GLY A 873 -35.74 0.38 6.91
CA GLY A 873 -36.96 1.14 7.18
C GLY A 873 -37.36 1.08 8.65
N GLU A 874 -38.17 2.04 9.07
CA GLU A 874 -38.75 2.06 10.41
C GLU A 874 -39.87 1.00 10.57
N ASP A 875 -40.65 0.77 9.51
CA ASP A 875 -41.77 -0.18 9.48
C ASP A 875 -42.06 -0.59 8.02
N SER A 876 -42.12 -1.89 7.77
CA SER A 876 -42.31 -2.44 6.42
C SER A 876 -43.60 -1.98 5.75
N GLU A 877 -44.65 -1.65 6.50
CA GLU A 877 -45.94 -1.22 5.93
C GLU A 877 -46.05 0.31 5.76
N LYS A 878 -45.19 1.09 6.42
CA LYS A 878 -45.27 2.55 6.45
C LYS A 878 -44.09 3.24 5.78
N THR A 879 -42.96 2.56 5.61
CA THR A 879 -41.82 3.02 4.82
C THR A 879 -41.94 2.45 3.40
N VAL A 880 -42.47 3.25 2.47
CA VAL A 880 -42.82 2.80 1.12
C VAL A 880 -42.00 3.56 0.08
N ILE A 881 -41.20 2.85 -0.73
CA ILE A 881 -40.53 3.38 -1.92
C ILE A 881 -41.36 2.97 -3.12
N THR A 882 -41.88 3.94 -3.87
CA THR A 882 -42.87 3.69 -4.94
C THR A 882 -42.56 4.46 -6.22
N PHE A 883 -42.85 3.85 -7.37
CA PHE A 883 -42.85 4.53 -8.66
C PHE A 883 -43.82 3.83 -9.63
N ASP A 884 -44.11 4.45 -10.78
CA ASP A 884 -45.13 3.99 -11.74
C ASP A 884 -44.57 3.81 -13.16
N ASN A 885 -43.32 3.33 -13.27
CA ASN A 885 -42.75 2.99 -14.58
C ASN A 885 -43.26 1.63 -15.06
N TYR A 886 -43.56 1.53 -16.35
CA TYR A 886 -43.88 0.28 -17.03
C TYR A 886 -43.06 0.13 -18.30
N SER A 887 -42.89 -1.10 -18.77
CA SER A 887 -41.96 -1.46 -19.83
C SER A 887 -42.23 -0.75 -21.17
N GLY A 888 -43.49 -0.48 -21.48
CA GLY A 888 -43.92 0.28 -22.66
C GLY A 888 -43.79 1.80 -22.54
N ARG A 889 -43.57 2.34 -21.33
CA ARG A 889 -43.48 3.79 -21.10
C ARG A 889 -42.25 4.36 -21.80
N SER A 890 -42.40 5.50 -22.45
CA SER A 890 -41.29 6.22 -23.10
C SER A 890 -40.20 6.56 -22.10
N ASN A 891 -38.94 6.29 -22.45
CA ASN A 891 -37.78 6.64 -21.63
C ASN A 891 -37.24 8.05 -21.90
N GLY A 892 -37.90 8.85 -22.75
CA GLY A 892 -37.47 10.20 -23.12
C GLY A 892 -36.28 10.28 -24.10
N ALA A 893 -35.61 9.16 -24.40
CA ALA A 893 -34.42 9.08 -25.28
C ALA A 893 -34.70 8.36 -26.63
N GLY A 894 -35.98 8.15 -26.98
CA GLY A 894 -36.39 7.54 -28.24
C GLY A 894 -36.60 6.02 -28.19
N GLY A 895 -36.80 5.46 -26.99
CA GLY A 895 -37.22 4.08 -26.77
C GLY A 895 -38.20 3.97 -25.60
N THR A 896 -38.44 2.76 -25.11
CA THR A 896 -39.20 2.52 -23.87
C THR A 896 -38.26 2.11 -22.75
N PHE A 897 -38.74 2.06 -21.51
CA PHE A 897 -37.94 1.54 -20.39
C PHE A 897 -37.59 0.06 -20.55
N GLY A 898 -38.45 -0.72 -21.21
CA GLY A 898 -38.37 -2.18 -21.20
C GLY A 898 -38.65 -2.75 -19.80
N THR A 899 -38.80 -4.06 -19.68
CA THR A 899 -39.13 -4.70 -18.39
C THR A 899 -38.07 -4.37 -17.33
N SER A 900 -36.80 -4.70 -17.56
CA SER A 900 -35.76 -4.48 -16.55
C SER A 900 -35.58 -3.01 -16.17
N GLY A 901 -35.83 -2.09 -17.11
CA GLY A 901 -35.71 -0.64 -16.88
C GLY A 901 -36.93 -0.01 -16.20
N SER A 902 -38.05 -0.73 -16.04
CA SER A 902 -39.25 -0.21 -15.39
C SER A 902 -39.20 -0.27 -13.86
N ALA A 903 -38.12 -0.80 -13.28
CA ALA A 903 -38.02 -1.01 -11.85
C ALA A 903 -38.15 0.28 -11.00
N THR A 904 -38.87 0.20 -9.87
CA THR A 904 -38.84 1.23 -8.83
C THR A 904 -37.48 1.27 -8.12
N ALA A 905 -36.87 0.11 -7.88
CA ALA A 905 -35.55 0.01 -7.26
C ALA A 905 -34.61 -0.94 -8.01
N PHE A 906 -33.31 -0.61 -7.98
CA PHE A 906 -32.23 -1.38 -8.60
C PHE A 906 -31.12 -1.62 -7.59
N ILE A 907 -30.71 -2.88 -7.41
CA ILE A 907 -29.56 -3.27 -6.58
C ILE A 907 -28.57 -4.05 -7.45
N ALA A 908 -27.50 -3.37 -7.86
CA ALA A 908 -26.40 -3.98 -8.62
C ALA A 908 -25.16 -4.24 -7.75
N ALA A 909 -25.03 -3.55 -6.61
CA ALA A 909 -23.98 -3.79 -5.62
C ALA A 909 -24.09 -5.18 -4.98
N SER A 910 -22.95 -5.73 -4.56
CA SER A 910 -22.90 -6.92 -3.70
C SER A 910 -22.91 -6.54 -2.23
N ASP A 911 -23.17 -7.50 -1.34
CA ASP A 911 -23.16 -7.31 0.12
C ASP A 911 -24.17 -6.26 0.60
N VAL A 912 -25.36 -6.25 0.00
CA VAL A 912 -26.44 -5.31 0.35
C VAL A 912 -27.48 -6.01 1.20
N SER A 913 -27.87 -5.39 2.31
CA SER A 913 -28.97 -5.84 3.15
C SER A 913 -30.12 -4.85 3.09
N VAL A 914 -31.36 -5.33 3.03
CA VAL A 914 -32.56 -4.49 3.05
C VAL A 914 -33.56 -5.05 4.04
N ARG A 915 -34.12 -4.20 4.89
CA ARG A 915 -35.11 -4.65 5.88
C ARG A 915 -36.17 -3.63 6.23
N ASN A 916 -37.34 -4.11 6.60
CA ASN A 916 -38.46 -3.31 7.10
C ASN A 916 -38.92 -2.21 6.12
N ILE A 917 -38.95 -2.49 4.82
CA ILE A 917 -39.33 -1.52 3.76
C ILE A 917 -40.28 -2.17 2.76
N THR A 918 -41.17 -1.39 2.15
CA THR A 918 -41.91 -1.76 0.94
C THR A 918 -41.28 -1.15 -0.32
N PHE A 919 -41.10 -1.97 -1.36
CA PHE A 919 -40.90 -1.51 -2.73
C PHE A 919 -42.17 -1.78 -3.54
N GLU A 920 -42.72 -0.73 -4.14
CA GLU A 920 -43.96 -0.80 -4.92
C GLU A 920 -43.72 -0.30 -6.34
N ASN A 921 -44.23 -1.02 -7.33
CA ASN A 921 -44.53 -0.42 -8.63
C ASN A 921 -46.04 -0.17 -8.73
N SER A 922 -46.44 1.08 -8.58
CA SER A 922 -47.84 1.51 -8.49
C SER A 922 -48.49 1.67 -9.87
N THR A 923 -47.98 1.00 -10.92
CA THR A 923 -48.57 1.08 -12.26
C THR A 923 -49.95 0.41 -12.26
N ASP A 924 -50.98 1.15 -12.64
CA ASP A 924 -52.32 0.62 -12.88
C ASP A 924 -52.42 -0.01 -14.28
N GLU A 925 -52.38 -1.35 -14.37
CA GLU A 925 -52.46 -2.10 -15.63
C GLU A 925 -53.72 -1.79 -16.45
N SER A 926 -54.82 -1.39 -15.79
CA SER A 926 -56.09 -1.07 -16.44
C SER A 926 -56.01 0.22 -17.25
N GLN A 927 -55.09 1.13 -16.88
CA GLN A 927 -54.88 2.42 -17.54
C GLN A 927 -53.80 2.38 -18.61
N VAL A 928 -52.98 1.31 -18.67
CA VAL A 928 -51.93 1.15 -19.69
C VAL A 928 -52.56 0.69 -21.01
N THR A 929 -52.37 1.47 -22.08
CA THR A 929 -52.93 1.17 -23.41
C THR A 929 -51.98 0.37 -24.29
N GLU A 930 -50.68 0.41 -23.97
CA GLU A 930 -49.62 -0.33 -24.62
C GLU A 930 -49.70 -1.83 -24.28
N SER A 931 -49.24 -2.68 -25.21
CA SER A 931 -49.18 -4.13 -24.99
C SER A 931 -48.13 -4.54 -23.96
N ASN A 932 -47.13 -3.69 -23.70
CA ASN A 932 -46.01 -3.97 -22.82
C ASN A 932 -46.28 -3.29 -21.46
N LYS A 933 -46.90 -4.03 -20.54
CA LYS A 933 -47.40 -3.53 -19.25
C LYS A 933 -46.52 -3.90 -18.04
N GLN A 934 -45.49 -4.71 -18.25
CA GLN A 934 -44.57 -5.21 -17.22
C GLN A 934 -44.04 -4.06 -16.34
N ALA A 935 -44.16 -4.18 -15.03
CA ALA A 935 -43.96 -3.10 -14.08
C ALA A 935 -43.20 -3.62 -12.84
N VAL A 936 -41.87 -3.54 -12.90
CA VAL A 936 -40.99 -4.14 -11.90
C VAL A 936 -40.96 -3.27 -10.63
N ALA A 937 -41.09 -3.85 -9.44
CA ALA A 937 -40.85 -3.17 -8.18
C ALA A 937 -39.35 -3.17 -7.83
N MET A 938 -38.69 -4.31 -8.00
CA MET A 938 -37.28 -4.47 -7.66
C MET A 938 -36.51 -5.26 -8.74
N ASN A 939 -35.33 -4.77 -9.12
CA ASN A 939 -34.37 -5.43 -10.00
C ASN A 939 -33.03 -5.63 -9.29
N VAL A 940 -32.64 -6.88 -9.06
CA VAL A 940 -31.45 -7.26 -8.26
C VAL A 940 -30.49 -8.12 -9.06
N SER A 941 -29.20 -7.78 -9.07
CA SER A 941 -28.16 -8.53 -9.79
C SER A 941 -26.85 -8.75 -9.02
N GLY A 942 -26.71 -8.23 -7.79
CA GLY A 942 -25.50 -8.37 -6.98
C GLY A 942 -25.38 -9.73 -6.27
N GLU A 943 -24.22 -9.98 -5.67
CA GLU A 943 -23.95 -11.17 -4.84
C GLU A 943 -24.22 -10.88 -3.35
N ARG A 944 -24.65 -11.90 -2.60
CA ARG A 944 -24.90 -11.81 -1.15
C ARG A 944 -25.89 -10.70 -0.78
N ILE A 945 -27.04 -10.68 -1.45
CA ILE A 945 -28.10 -9.72 -1.19
C ILE A 945 -29.11 -10.33 -0.23
N SER A 946 -29.43 -9.64 0.88
CA SER A 946 -30.42 -10.10 1.84
C SER A 946 -31.61 -9.13 1.93
N PHE A 947 -32.81 -9.70 2.00
CA PHE A 947 -34.06 -8.99 2.25
C PHE A 947 -34.75 -9.63 3.45
N SER A 948 -35.02 -8.86 4.51
CA SER A 948 -35.67 -9.36 5.73
C SER A 948 -36.87 -8.50 6.09
N ASN A 949 -38.06 -9.09 6.20
CA ASN A 949 -39.31 -8.35 6.44
C ASN A 949 -39.51 -7.20 5.42
N VAL A 950 -39.33 -7.52 4.14
CA VAL A 950 -39.50 -6.58 3.01
C VAL A 950 -40.75 -6.94 2.22
N ARG A 951 -41.48 -5.93 1.73
CA ARG A 951 -42.65 -6.12 0.87
C ARG A 951 -42.33 -5.70 -0.56
N PHE A 952 -42.71 -6.52 -1.53
CA PHE A 952 -42.60 -6.24 -2.96
C PHE A 952 -44.00 -6.26 -3.57
N LEU A 953 -44.47 -5.09 -4.01
CA LEU A 953 -45.84 -4.89 -4.50
C LEU A 953 -45.83 -4.50 -5.97
N GLY A 954 -46.65 -5.17 -6.77
CA GLY A 954 -46.75 -4.95 -8.21
C GLY A 954 -47.79 -5.87 -8.84
N ASN A 955 -47.85 -5.90 -10.17
CA ASN A 955 -48.72 -6.78 -10.94
C ASN A 955 -47.86 -7.76 -11.77
N GLN A 956 -47.73 -7.53 -13.08
CA GLN A 956 -46.84 -8.30 -13.92
C GLN A 956 -45.36 -7.93 -13.69
N ASP A 957 -44.51 -8.94 -13.51
CA ASP A 957 -43.05 -8.85 -13.37
C ASP A 957 -42.58 -8.10 -12.09
N THR A 958 -43.24 -8.27 -10.94
CA THR A 958 -42.94 -7.52 -9.69
C THR A 958 -41.46 -7.60 -9.24
N LEU A 959 -40.87 -8.80 -9.15
CA LEU A 959 -39.53 -9.01 -8.60
C LEU A 959 -38.62 -9.68 -9.64
N LEU A 960 -37.69 -8.89 -10.18
CA LEU A 960 -36.64 -9.35 -11.09
C LEU A 960 -35.38 -9.73 -10.31
N THR A 961 -35.21 -11.02 -10.03
CA THR A 961 -33.97 -11.57 -9.47
C THR A 961 -33.01 -11.91 -10.63
N ASN A 962 -32.42 -10.86 -11.21
CA ASN A 962 -31.68 -10.91 -12.47
C ASN A 962 -30.44 -11.80 -12.42
N GLY A 963 -29.66 -11.74 -11.34
CA GLY A 963 -28.41 -12.51 -11.18
C GLY A 963 -27.86 -12.49 -9.75
N GLY A 964 -26.75 -13.19 -9.53
CA GLY A 964 -26.07 -13.32 -8.24
C GLY A 964 -26.81 -14.21 -7.22
N THR A 965 -26.43 -14.08 -5.95
CA THR A 965 -26.98 -14.83 -4.81
C THR A 965 -27.87 -13.95 -3.92
N GLN A 966 -29.09 -14.40 -3.64
CA GLN A 966 -30.12 -13.58 -2.98
C GLN A 966 -30.89 -14.37 -1.92
N TYR A 967 -31.05 -13.82 -0.72
CA TYR A 967 -31.81 -14.41 0.38
C TYR A 967 -32.99 -13.50 0.75
N PHE A 968 -34.20 -14.03 0.66
CA PHE A 968 -35.44 -13.36 1.05
C PHE A 968 -36.00 -14.10 2.26
N GLU A 969 -36.18 -13.39 3.37
CA GLU A 969 -36.67 -13.94 4.64
C GLU A 969 -37.85 -13.13 5.14
N GLN A 970 -38.94 -13.83 5.46
CA GLN A 970 -40.15 -13.20 6.00
C GLN A 970 -40.68 -12.06 5.11
N CYS A 971 -40.44 -12.16 3.79
CA CYS A 971 -40.89 -11.18 2.83
C CYS A 971 -42.35 -11.41 2.43
N TYR A 972 -43.02 -10.33 2.03
CA TYR A 972 -44.30 -10.38 1.35
C TYR A 972 -44.09 -10.01 -0.12
N ILE A 973 -44.52 -10.86 -1.06
CA ILE A 973 -44.34 -10.64 -2.50
C ILE A 973 -45.69 -10.82 -3.17
N GLU A 974 -46.18 -9.79 -3.88
CA GLU A 974 -47.43 -9.89 -4.64
C GLU A 974 -47.28 -9.54 -6.11
N GLY A 975 -48.16 -10.14 -6.91
CA GLY A 975 -48.24 -9.89 -8.34
C GLY A 975 -49.11 -10.92 -9.04
N ASP A 976 -49.11 -10.90 -10.36
CA ASP A 976 -50.00 -11.75 -11.14
C ASP A 976 -49.27 -12.67 -12.14
N VAL A 977 -48.63 -12.13 -13.18
CA VAL A 977 -47.93 -12.84 -14.24
C VAL A 977 -46.43 -12.67 -14.01
N ASP A 978 -45.73 -13.80 -13.93
CA ASP A 978 -44.27 -13.90 -13.85
C ASP A 978 -43.66 -13.03 -12.73
N PHE A 979 -44.38 -12.87 -11.62
CA PHE A 979 -44.05 -11.82 -10.66
C PHE A 979 -42.80 -12.12 -9.81
N ILE A 980 -42.23 -13.32 -9.90
CA ILE A 980 -40.87 -13.65 -9.47
C ILE A 980 -40.11 -14.26 -10.66
N PHE A 981 -39.16 -13.52 -11.26
CA PHE A 981 -38.51 -13.93 -12.51
C PHE A 981 -37.04 -13.52 -12.57
N GLY A 982 -36.27 -14.16 -13.47
CA GLY A 982 -34.82 -13.93 -13.58
C GLY A 982 -33.95 -15.17 -13.39
N GLY A 983 -32.62 -14.96 -13.45
CA GLY A 983 -31.62 -16.03 -13.52
C GLY A 983 -30.78 -16.21 -12.25
N SER A 984 -31.13 -15.53 -11.16
CA SER A 984 -30.35 -15.61 -9.91
C SER A 984 -30.43 -16.98 -9.22
N ARG A 985 -29.56 -17.16 -8.23
CA ARG A 985 -29.67 -18.20 -7.21
C ARG A 985 -30.30 -17.59 -5.97
N ALA A 986 -31.58 -17.89 -5.76
CA ALA A 986 -32.39 -17.21 -4.75
C ALA A 986 -33.07 -18.19 -3.81
N VAL A 987 -33.08 -17.84 -2.53
CA VAL A 987 -33.83 -18.55 -1.50
C VAL A 987 -34.93 -17.63 -0.99
N PHE A 988 -36.16 -18.12 -0.96
CA PHE A 988 -37.33 -17.46 -0.39
C PHE A 988 -37.78 -18.26 0.83
N ASN A 989 -37.31 -17.87 2.01
CA ASN A 989 -37.56 -18.57 3.27
C ASN A 989 -38.62 -17.84 4.09
N GLU A 990 -39.63 -18.57 4.59
CA GLU A 990 -40.71 -18.01 5.42
C GLU A 990 -41.47 -16.84 4.76
N CYS A 991 -41.52 -16.80 3.43
CA CYS A 991 -42.17 -15.73 2.69
C CYS A 991 -43.69 -15.97 2.54
N THR A 992 -44.45 -14.88 2.45
CA THR A 992 -45.83 -14.90 1.94
C THR A 992 -45.83 -14.42 0.50
N ILE A 993 -46.21 -15.31 -0.42
CA ILE A 993 -46.28 -15.06 -1.85
C ILE A 993 -47.77 -14.97 -2.22
N HIS A 994 -48.23 -13.81 -2.65
CA HIS A 994 -49.64 -13.49 -2.87
C HIS A 994 -49.96 -13.26 -4.35
N SER A 995 -50.70 -14.19 -4.96
CA SER A 995 -51.15 -14.03 -6.36
C SER A 995 -52.40 -13.16 -6.43
N LEU A 996 -52.38 -12.10 -7.23
CA LEU A 996 -53.51 -11.19 -7.43
C LEU A 996 -54.53 -11.75 -8.44
N ASP A 997 -55.81 -11.50 -8.19
CA ASP A 997 -56.87 -11.81 -9.14
C ASP A 997 -56.88 -10.83 -10.31
N ARG A 998 -56.64 -11.36 -11.52
CA ARG A 998 -56.76 -10.60 -12.78
C ARG A 998 -58.17 -10.62 -13.36
N GLY A 999 -59.14 -11.15 -12.61
CA GLY A 999 -60.53 -11.33 -13.04
C GLY A 999 -60.72 -12.49 -14.02
N SER A 1000 -59.76 -13.41 -14.10
CA SER A 1000 -59.80 -14.56 -15.01
C SER A 1000 -60.30 -15.82 -14.30
N ALA A 1001 -61.32 -16.47 -14.86
CA ALA A 1001 -61.83 -17.72 -14.31
C ALA A 1001 -60.95 -18.95 -14.63
N THR A 1002 -59.94 -18.81 -15.50
CA THR A 1002 -59.14 -19.95 -16.00
C THR A 1002 -57.65 -19.78 -15.80
N ASN A 1003 -57.13 -18.56 -15.85
CA ASN A 1003 -55.71 -18.27 -15.69
C ASN A 1003 -55.48 -16.87 -15.13
N ASN A 1004 -55.11 -16.77 -13.86
CA ASN A 1004 -54.78 -15.52 -13.18
C ASN A 1004 -53.26 -15.24 -13.14
N GLY A 1005 -52.42 -16.15 -13.65
CA GLY A 1005 -51.01 -15.89 -13.88
C GLY A 1005 -50.07 -16.98 -13.38
N TYR A 1006 -48.83 -16.57 -13.10
CA TYR A 1006 -47.68 -17.46 -12.89
C TYR A 1006 -46.81 -16.89 -11.77
N ILE A 1007 -46.53 -17.67 -10.75
CA ILE A 1007 -45.68 -17.21 -9.64
C ILE A 1007 -44.25 -17.01 -10.11
N THR A 1008 -43.66 -18.03 -10.75
CA THR A 1008 -42.25 -17.98 -11.19
C THR A 1008 -42.08 -18.01 -12.70
N ALA A 1009 -41.12 -17.22 -13.20
CA ALA A 1009 -40.56 -17.33 -14.54
C ALA A 1009 -39.03 -17.33 -14.48
N ALA A 1010 -38.46 -18.39 -13.91
CA ALA A 1010 -37.03 -18.52 -13.74
C ALA A 1010 -36.30 -18.71 -15.08
N SER A 1011 -35.06 -18.21 -15.15
CA SER A 1011 -34.18 -18.29 -16.32
C SER A 1011 -32.75 -18.64 -15.90
N THR A 1012 -32.60 -19.43 -14.83
CA THR A 1012 -31.32 -19.90 -14.32
C THR A 1012 -30.52 -20.60 -15.43
N MET A 1013 -29.23 -20.34 -15.50
CA MET A 1013 -28.36 -21.00 -16.49
C MET A 1013 -28.15 -22.47 -16.10
N ILE A 1014 -27.99 -23.34 -17.10
CA ILE A 1014 -27.84 -24.79 -16.90
C ILE A 1014 -26.55 -25.18 -16.14
N ASP A 1015 -25.51 -24.35 -16.20
CA ASP A 1015 -24.24 -24.52 -15.49
C ASP A 1015 -24.32 -24.11 -14.01
N GLU A 1016 -25.37 -23.41 -13.60
CA GLU A 1016 -25.66 -23.18 -12.20
C GLU A 1016 -26.46 -24.38 -11.65
N PRO A 1017 -25.95 -25.11 -10.63
CA PRO A 1017 -26.57 -26.34 -10.13
C PRO A 1017 -27.92 -26.11 -9.45
N TYR A 1018 -28.15 -24.91 -8.92
CA TYR A 1018 -29.37 -24.50 -8.23
C TYR A 1018 -29.93 -23.22 -8.86
N GLY A 1019 -31.24 -23.03 -8.76
CA GLY A 1019 -31.93 -21.79 -9.11
C GLY A 1019 -32.69 -21.23 -7.92
N TYR A 1020 -34.02 -21.23 -7.99
CA TYR A 1020 -34.87 -20.78 -6.89
C TYR A 1020 -35.20 -21.91 -5.92
N LEU A 1021 -35.10 -21.62 -4.63
CA LEU A 1021 -35.59 -22.44 -3.55
C LEU A 1021 -36.65 -21.65 -2.76
N ILE A 1022 -37.91 -22.01 -2.92
CA ILE A 1022 -39.02 -21.48 -2.13
C ILE A 1022 -39.21 -22.43 -0.94
N LEU A 1023 -38.85 -21.96 0.24
CA LEU A 1023 -38.67 -22.77 1.45
C LEU A 1023 -39.58 -22.26 2.57
N ASN A 1024 -40.25 -23.17 3.29
CA ASN A 1024 -41.04 -22.85 4.49
C ASN A 1024 -42.05 -21.70 4.28
N SER A 1025 -42.52 -21.51 3.06
CA SER A 1025 -43.27 -20.32 2.64
C SER A 1025 -44.77 -20.60 2.52
N LYS A 1026 -45.56 -19.56 2.21
CA LYS A 1026 -47.01 -19.66 2.00
C LYS A 1026 -47.41 -19.02 0.67
N LEU A 1027 -48.14 -19.76 -0.15
CA LEU A 1027 -48.77 -19.25 -1.37
C LEU A 1027 -50.24 -18.91 -1.06
N THR A 1028 -50.60 -17.65 -1.20
CA THR A 1028 -51.92 -17.09 -0.91
C THR A 1028 -52.48 -16.36 -2.13
N SER A 1029 -53.78 -16.13 -2.20
CA SER A 1029 -54.39 -15.41 -3.33
C SER A 1029 -55.84 -15.03 -3.01
N ASP A 1030 -56.32 -13.99 -3.68
CA ASP A 1030 -57.74 -13.63 -3.82
C ASP A 1030 -58.40 -14.18 -5.12
N ALA A 1031 -57.62 -14.83 -5.99
CA ALA A 1031 -58.07 -15.46 -7.22
C ALA A 1031 -58.92 -16.72 -6.99
N ALA A 1032 -59.70 -17.09 -8.02
CA ALA A 1032 -60.47 -18.33 -8.03
C ALA A 1032 -59.57 -19.58 -7.90
N ALA A 1033 -60.15 -20.68 -7.40
CA ALA A 1033 -59.42 -21.94 -7.25
C ALA A 1033 -58.92 -22.50 -8.59
N GLY A 1034 -57.70 -23.04 -8.63
CA GLY A 1034 -57.13 -23.68 -9.82
C GLY A 1034 -56.85 -22.76 -11.00
N THR A 1035 -56.61 -21.46 -10.78
CA THR A 1035 -56.34 -20.48 -11.85
C THR A 1035 -54.89 -20.00 -11.92
N VAL A 1036 -54.02 -20.33 -10.97
CA VAL A 1036 -52.62 -19.86 -10.94
C VAL A 1036 -51.63 -21.00 -11.13
N HIS A 1037 -50.58 -20.75 -11.91
CA HIS A 1037 -49.47 -21.67 -12.13
C HIS A 1037 -48.31 -21.41 -11.16
N LEU A 1038 -47.59 -22.46 -10.76
CA LEU A 1038 -46.35 -22.31 -9.95
C LEU A 1038 -45.22 -21.68 -10.76
N GLY A 1039 -45.17 -21.95 -12.07
CA GLY A 1039 -44.22 -21.26 -12.94
C GLY A 1039 -44.13 -21.79 -14.37
N ARG A 1040 -43.24 -21.15 -15.13
CA ARG A 1040 -42.93 -21.47 -16.53
C ARG A 1040 -41.48 -21.12 -16.88
N PRO A 1041 -40.84 -21.81 -17.85
CA PRO A 1041 -39.41 -21.62 -18.12
C PRO A 1041 -39.17 -20.39 -18.99
N TRP A 1042 -38.63 -19.33 -18.40
CA TRP A 1042 -38.27 -18.15 -19.18
C TRP A 1042 -36.90 -18.33 -19.83
N HIS A 1043 -36.86 -18.17 -21.16
CA HIS A 1043 -35.63 -18.11 -21.94
C HIS A 1043 -35.43 -16.67 -22.45
N PRO A 1044 -34.70 -15.81 -21.71
CA PRO A 1044 -34.46 -14.42 -22.08
C PRO A 1044 -33.90 -14.33 -23.49
N SER A 1045 -34.58 -13.59 -24.37
CA SER A 1045 -34.22 -13.47 -25.80
C SER A 1045 -34.05 -14.81 -26.53
N GLY A 1046 -34.69 -15.88 -26.05
CA GLY A 1046 -34.60 -17.23 -26.62
C GLY A 1046 -33.29 -17.96 -26.30
N ASN A 1047 -32.56 -17.57 -25.24
CA ASN A 1047 -31.33 -18.25 -24.83
C ASN A 1047 -31.61 -19.72 -24.45
N PRO A 1048 -31.11 -20.71 -25.22
CA PRO A 1048 -31.41 -22.12 -24.95
C PRO A 1048 -30.71 -22.66 -23.70
N ASN A 1049 -29.69 -21.98 -23.18
CA ASN A 1049 -28.96 -22.42 -21.99
C ASN A 1049 -29.60 -21.93 -20.67
N ALA A 1050 -30.62 -21.08 -20.75
CA ALA A 1050 -31.42 -20.65 -19.61
C ALA A 1050 -32.44 -21.74 -19.26
N ILE A 1051 -31.97 -22.81 -18.61
CA ILE A 1051 -32.80 -23.92 -18.16
C ILE A 1051 -33.25 -23.67 -16.72
N ALA A 1052 -34.44 -23.08 -16.62
CA ALA A 1052 -35.10 -22.68 -15.38
C ALA A 1052 -34.98 -23.75 -14.29
N SER A 1053 -34.65 -23.33 -13.07
CA SER A 1053 -34.58 -24.22 -11.90
C SER A 1053 -35.37 -23.62 -10.74
N VAL A 1054 -36.38 -24.37 -10.27
CA VAL A 1054 -37.27 -23.93 -9.19
C VAL A 1054 -37.66 -25.14 -8.34
N VAL A 1055 -37.47 -25.02 -7.02
CA VAL A 1055 -37.93 -25.99 -6.04
C VAL A 1055 -38.85 -25.31 -5.04
N TYR A 1056 -40.06 -25.86 -4.86
CA TYR A 1056 -40.93 -25.52 -3.74
C TYR A 1056 -40.81 -26.59 -2.66
N MET A 1057 -40.35 -26.22 -1.48
CA MET A 1057 -40.04 -27.12 -0.38
C MET A 1057 -40.75 -26.66 0.91
N ASN A 1058 -41.41 -27.58 1.61
CA ASN A 1058 -42.11 -27.32 2.86
C ASN A 1058 -43.06 -26.10 2.78
N THR A 1059 -43.69 -25.88 1.63
CA THR A 1059 -44.47 -24.68 1.34
C THR A 1059 -45.97 -24.99 1.39
N GLU A 1060 -46.75 -24.13 2.05
CA GLU A 1060 -48.20 -24.21 2.10
C GLU A 1060 -48.82 -23.58 0.84
N MET A 1061 -49.56 -24.35 0.04
CA MET A 1061 -50.14 -23.93 -1.24
C MET A 1061 -51.65 -23.76 -1.15
N GLY A 1062 -52.15 -22.53 -1.36
CA GLY A 1062 -53.57 -22.21 -1.40
C GLY A 1062 -54.33 -22.81 -2.59
N ALA A 1063 -55.67 -22.76 -2.54
CA ALA A 1063 -56.54 -23.44 -3.51
C ALA A 1063 -56.50 -22.86 -4.94
N HIS A 1064 -55.93 -21.67 -5.11
CA HIS A 1064 -55.73 -21.00 -6.40
C HIS A 1064 -54.73 -21.73 -7.29
N ILE A 1065 -53.82 -22.54 -6.73
CA ILE A 1065 -52.81 -23.28 -7.51
C ILE A 1065 -53.46 -24.39 -8.34
N LYS A 1066 -53.06 -24.47 -9.61
CA LYS A 1066 -53.52 -25.50 -10.55
C LYS A 1066 -53.04 -26.90 -10.19
N THR A 1067 -53.86 -27.90 -10.52
CA THR A 1067 -53.47 -29.32 -10.46
C THR A 1067 -52.33 -29.65 -11.42
N GLU A 1068 -52.28 -28.99 -12.58
CA GLU A 1068 -51.15 -28.98 -13.53
C GLU A 1068 -50.46 -27.61 -13.44
N PRO A 1069 -49.51 -27.43 -12.50
CA PRO A 1069 -49.03 -26.11 -12.10
C PRO A 1069 -47.94 -25.54 -13.01
N TRP A 1070 -47.28 -26.37 -13.82
CA TRP A 1070 -46.19 -25.96 -14.72
C TRP A 1070 -46.72 -25.81 -16.15
N THR A 1071 -46.26 -24.80 -16.88
CA THR A 1071 -46.65 -24.61 -18.28
C THR A 1071 -45.47 -24.17 -19.14
N ASP A 1072 -45.60 -24.39 -20.45
CA ASP A 1072 -44.64 -23.94 -21.45
C ASP A 1072 -44.63 -22.41 -21.59
N MET A 1073 -43.51 -21.86 -22.04
CA MET A 1073 -43.37 -20.43 -22.34
C MET A 1073 -42.63 -20.23 -23.65
N SER A 1074 -43.21 -19.44 -24.55
CA SER A 1074 -42.56 -19.01 -25.81
C SER A 1074 -41.96 -20.16 -26.67
N GLY A 1075 -42.57 -21.34 -26.61
CA GLY A 1075 -42.13 -22.53 -27.36
C GLY A 1075 -41.14 -23.45 -26.61
N PHE A 1076 -40.73 -23.10 -25.40
CA PHE A 1076 -39.90 -23.94 -24.53
C PHE A 1076 -40.77 -24.74 -23.56
N SER A 1077 -40.49 -26.04 -23.47
CA SER A 1077 -41.32 -26.93 -22.66
C SER A 1077 -40.92 -26.88 -21.19
N TRP A 1078 -41.92 -26.83 -20.30
CA TRP A 1078 -41.65 -26.96 -18.85
C TRP A 1078 -41.02 -28.32 -18.49
N LYS A 1079 -41.20 -29.34 -19.31
CA LYS A 1079 -40.60 -30.67 -19.11
C LYS A 1079 -39.09 -30.71 -19.30
N GLU A 1080 -38.53 -29.69 -19.97
CA GLU A 1080 -37.09 -29.51 -20.14
C GLU A 1080 -36.48 -28.66 -19.02
N ALA A 1081 -37.32 -28.04 -18.17
CA ALA A 1081 -36.90 -27.27 -17.01
C ALA A 1081 -36.62 -28.16 -15.79
N ARG A 1082 -35.90 -27.61 -14.82
CA ARG A 1082 -35.57 -28.25 -13.54
C ARG A 1082 -36.56 -27.81 -12.46
N PHE A 1083 -37.82 -28.21 -12.60
CA PHE A 1083 -38.89 -27.91 -11.65
C PHE A 1083 -39.18 -29.10 -10.75
N ALA A 1084 -39.23 -28.88 -9.44
CA ALA A 1084 -39.57 -29.92 -8.48
C ALA A 1084 -40.26 -29.36 -7.23
N GLU A 1085 -40.85 -30.28 -6.48
CA GLU A 1085 -41.56 -30.01 -5.23
C GLU A 1085 -41.14 -31.02 -4.15
N TYR A 1086 -41.22 -30.64 -2.88
CA TYR A 1086 -40.94 -31.53 -1.76
C TYR A 1086 -41.72 -31.14 -0.50
N MET A 1087 -42.50 -32.09 0.04
CA MET A 1087 -43.24 -31.92 1.31
C MET A 1087 -44.12 -30.64 1.38
N ASN A 1088 -44.68 -30.22 0.26
CA ASN A 1088 -45.64 -29.11 0.22
C ASN A 1088 -47.00 -29.56 0.79
N THR A 1089 -47.74 -28.62 1.40
CA THR A 1089 -49.04 -28.89 2.05
C THR A 1089 -50.13 -27.95 1.55
N GLY A 1090 -51.38 -28.18 1.92
CA GLY A 1090 -52.51 -27.30 1.58
C GLY A 1090 -53.29 -27.73 0.33
N PRO A 1091 -54.42 -27.07 0.04
CA PRO A 1091 -55.35 -27.49 -1.02
C PRO A 1091 -54.78 -27.40 -2.45
N GLY A 1092 -53.73 -26.62 -2.68
CA GLY A 1092 -53.04 -26.49 -3.97
C GLY A 1092 -51.88 -27.48 -4.18
N ALA A 1093 -51.50 -28.25 -3.16
CA ALA A 1093 -50.37 -29.17 -3.17
C ALA A 1093 -50.79 -30.59 -3.59
N ALA A 1094 -51.30 -30.73 -4.82
CA ALA A 1094 -51.57 -32.04 -5.40
C ALA A 1094 -50.27 -32.78 -5.75
N VAL A 1095 -50.29 -34.11 -5.79
CA VAL A 1095 -49.18 -34.95 -6.27
C VAL A 1095 -49.66 -35.76 -7.47
N ASN A 1096 -49.04 -35.57 -8.64
CA ASN A 1096 -49.37 -36.24 -9.90
C ASN A 1096 -48.20 -36.18 -10.89
N ASP A 1097 -48.34 -36.82 -12.05
CA ASP A 1097 -47.29 -36.92 -13.08
C ASP A 1097 -46.84 -35.58 -13.66
N SER A 1098 -47.66 -34.53 -13.54
CA SER A 1098 -47.34 -33.16 -13.98
C SER A 1098 -46.65 -32.35 -12.87
N ARG A 1099 -46.22 -32.98 -11.76
CA ARG A 1099 -45.64 -32.34 -10.57
C ARG A 1099 -44.44 -33.12 -10.04
N PRO A 1100 -43.25 -32.98 -10.65
CA PRO A 1100 -42.07 -33.73 -10.23
C PRO A 1100 -41.77 -33.53 -8.73
N GLN A 1101 -41.51 -34.62 -8.02
CA GLN A 1101 -41.17 -34.62 -6.59
C GLN A 1101 -39.69 -34.95 -6.41
N LEU A 1102 -39.00 -34.23 -5.52
CA LEU A 1102 -37.66 -34.63 -5.07
C LEU A 1102 -37.73 -35.86 -4.16
N LYS A 1103 -36.68 -36.67 -4.17
CA LYS A 1103 -36.43 -37.67 -3.12
C LYS A 1103 -35.79 -37.02 -1.89
N ASP A 1104 -35.85 -37.70 -0.75
CA ASP A 1104 -35.27 -37.22 0.51
C ASP A 1104 -33.78 -36.89 0.37
N GLU A 1105 -33.00 -37.72 -0.34
CA GLU A 1105 -31.57 -37.48 -0.55
C GLU A 1105 -31.31 -36.27 -1.47
N GLU A 1106 -32.15 -36.05 -2.47
CA GLU A 1106 -32.05 -34.89 -3.37
C GLU A 1106 -32.44 -33.61 -2.61
N ALA A 1107 -33.51 -33.67 -1.81
CA ALA A 1107 -33.97 -32.55 -0.99
C ALA A 1107 -32.93 -32.14 0.07
N ALA A 1108 -32.17 -33.09 0.62
CA ALA A 1108 -31.09 -32.80 1.56
C ALA A 1108 -29.97 -31.91 0.97
N GLU A 1109 -29.79 -31.93 -0.35
CA GLU A 1109 -28.80 -31.08 -1.04
C GLU A 1109 -29.29 -29.65 -1.30
N TRP A 1110 -30.60 -29.39 -1.17
CA TRP A 1110 -31.21 -28.06 -1.33
C TRP A 1110 -31.20 -27.28 -0.02
N THR A 1111 -30.00 -26.98 0.49
CA THR A 1111 -29.81 -26.12 1.67
C THR A 1111 -29.64 -24.65 1.29
N ILE A 1112 -29.86 -23.74 2.24
CA ILE A 1112 -29.63 -22.30 2.04
C ILE A 1112 -28.20 -22.05 1.55
N GLU A 1113 -27.20 -22.63 2.23
CA GLU A 1113 -25.78 -22.47 1.89
C GLU A 1113 -25.45 -23.02 0.50
N ASN A 1114 -25.95 -24.21 0.15
CA ASN A 1114 -25.69 -24.80 -1.16
C ASN A 1114 -26.28 -23.95 -2.28
N VAL A 1115 -27.53 -23.48 -2.13
CA VAL A 1115 -28.16 -22.59 -3.12
C VAL A 1115 -27.39 -21.28 -3.22
N LEU A 1116 -26.86 -20.75 -2.11
CA LEU A 1116 -26.15 -19.47 -2.05
C LEU A 1116 -24.62 -19.57 -2.18
N LYS A 1117 -24.08 -20.60 -2.84
CA LYS A 1117 -22.64 -20.76 -3.12
C LYS A 1117 -21.76 -20.77 -1.85
N GLY A 1118 -22.25 -21.35 -0.76
CA GLY A 1118 -21.58 -21.43 0.55
C GLY A 1118 -21.81 -20.22 1.46
N TRP A 1119 -22.56 -19.20 1.00
CA TRP A 1119 -22.92 -18.06 1.86
C TRP A 1119 -24.02 -18.44 2.85
N ASN A 1120 -23.78 -18.17 4.14
CA ASN A 1120 -24.77 -18.30 5.19
C ASN A 1120 -25.25 -16.90 5.65
N PRO A 1121 -26.48 -16.49 5.30
CA PRO A 1121 -27.02 -15.18 5.67
C PRO A 1121 -27.38 -15.03 7.16
N SER A 1122 -27.41 -16.13 7.93
CA SER A 1122 -27.73 -16.13 9.37
C SER A 1122 -26.50 -16.01 10.29
N ALA A 1123 -25.28 -16.12 9.72
CA ALA A 1123 -24.01 -16.06 10.45
C ALA A 1123 -23.40 -14.64 10.51
N SER A 1124 -24.04 -13.65 9.89
CA SER A 1124 -23.55 -12.27 9.71
C SER A 1124 -24.18 -11.26 10.66
#